data_AF-X6MXD5-F1
#
_entry.id   AF-X6MXD5-F1
#
_cell.length_a   1.000
_cell.length_b   1.000
_cell.length_c   1.000
_cell.angle_alpha   90.00
_cell.angle_beta   90.00
_cell.angle_gamma   90.00
#
_symmetry.space_group_name_H-M   'P 1'
#
loop_
_entity.id
_entity.type
_entity.pdbx_description
1 polymer ?
#
loop_
_entity_poly.entity_id
_entity_poly.type
_entity_poly.pdbx_seq_one_letter_code
_entity_poly.pdbx_strand_id
1 'polypeptide(L)'
;MVSGPFKYLNNTWELKQNEKGTEINFHIDFAFKSVVLEKIIGIFFNKAAEKMASAFDYYIEIGKSLKSRRQQMNISYKEVADKLKIRESYIKAIEDGETQHIPSHVYFNGYVKIYSEFLGETDFDFNLLKIPVNENLKLKPQEIINDLNFFPTKRVLIAIAINGFGRIGRCILRAWVESGRKDIEVVVVNVGFGQIDHHIHLLHYDSTHGIFNKFQKIDDNSIEINGKKIPIISEIQPEKINWSQYNIDVVLECSGAFTKREAAAKHLQSNISKVIVSAPCEGADKTIVYGVNEQVLTREDKVISIGSCTTNCLAPIAKILNDALTIESGFMTTIHSYTNDQSVLDAIHKDKRRSRACGISMIPSSTGAAKALGLVLPELAGKLDGVSVRVPTHNVSMVDLKFTSKSKTSAIEINEIIKDAAKSKIGKVLDYTHEELVSIDFNHNSKSSIFDLTQTRVVNENFCRIAACADILDKKVFLRVDLNVPIIDKQIIDATRISSILPTLEYLVANKAKVILASHFGRPNGNKVPSMSLQQLVPEIAKLSGYAIEFIDDSVGNKVEEKIMKLKEGEVLLLENLRFYKEEESNEITFSKALAKLADIYVNDAFSCSHRSHASIVGITQFIPSYAGFLMEKEISNLDLVLSNQNEATVAIIGGGKVSTKFKILDFLADRLEHLIITGAMANTFLKAMGREIGQSYYEESFVTQAKLFLNKQHKAKIYIPSDFSSLDTATNNVVISNVDSITKSLQIYDLGPESYSEIHTILKQAKVVLWNGPLGLYEDDRFTVTTYAIARLIID
;
A
#
# COMPACT_ATOMS: atom_id res chain seq x y z
N MET A 1 17.78 24.02 -24.24
CA MET A 1 17.55 22.56 -24.11
C MET A 1 18.28 22.08 -22.86
N VAL A 2 17.67 21.22 -22.06
CA VAL A 2 18.27 20.67 -20.83
C VAL A 2 18.81 19.27 -21.11
N SER A 3 20.01 18.96 -20.64
CA SER A 3 20.63 17.63 -20.74
C SER A 3 20.62 16.90 -19.38
N GLY A 4 20.89 15.59 -19.40
CA GLY A 4 20.80 14.73 -18.22
C GLY A 4 19.40 14.12 -18.01
N PRO A 5 19.08 13.60 -16.82
CA PRO A 5 17.83 12.85 -16.56
C PRO A 5 16.57 13.71 -16.74
N PHE A 6 16.70 15.04 -16.65
CA PHE A 6 15.60 15.99 -16.80
C PHE A 6 15.11 16.17 -18.25
N LYS A 7 15.74 15.53 -19.26
CA LYS A 7 15.30 15.63 -20.67
C LYS A 7 13.91 15.04 -20.94
N TYR A 8 13.33 14.30 -19.99
CA TYR A 8 12.02 13.66 -20.08
C TYR A 8 10.89 14.46 -19.41
N LEU A 9 11.19 15.64 -18.84
CA LEU A 9 10.19 16.48 -18.21
C LEU A 9 9.49 17.37 -19.25
N ASN A 10 8.19 17.15 -19.45
CA ASN A 10 7.33 18.11 -20.12
C ASN A 10 7.08 19.27 -19.15
N ASN A 11 7.74 20.39 -19.43
CA ASN A 11 7.72 21.60 -18.62
C ASN A 11 6.86 22.67 -19.31
N THR A 12 5.75 23.09 -18.70
CA THR A 12 4.94 24.21 -19.20
C THR A 12 4.93 25.38 -18.21
N TRP A 13 4.95 26.58 -18.77
CA TRP A 13 4.96 27.85 -18.02
C TRP A 13 3.70 28.62 -18.39
N GLU A 14 2.90 28.99 -17.40
CA GLU A 14 1.77 29.90 -17.58
C GLU A 14 2.01 31.17 -16.74
N LEU A 15 2.09 32.31 -17.42
CA LEU A 15 2.34 33.62 -16.81
C LEU A 15 1.03 34.40 -16.74
N LYS A 16 0.55 34.69 -15.53
CA LYS A 16 -0.70 35.42 -15.28
C LYS A 16 -0.41 36.72 -14.55
N GLN A 17 -0.60 37.85 -15.21
CA GLN A 17 -0.43 39.16 -14.60
C GLN A 17 -1.67 39.50 -13.75
N ASN A 18 -1.46 39.89 -12.49
CA ASN A 18 -2.51 40.28 -11.55
C ASN A 18 -2.12 41.57 -10.79
N GLU A 19 -3.03 42.11 -9.99
CA GLU A 19 -2.85 43.40 -9.28
C GLU A 19 -1.69 43.43 -8.27
N LYS A 20 -1.08 42.28 -7.97
CA LYS A 20 0.05 42.13 -7.03
C LYS A 20 1.36 41.71 -7.70
N GLY A 21 1.38 41.51 -9.03
CA GLY A 21 2.57 41.12 -9.78
C GLY A 21 2.27 40.08 -10.87
N THR A 22 3.30 39.38 -11.33
CA THR A 22 3.16 38.27 -12.28
C THR A 22 3.18 36.94 -11.54
N GLU A 23 2.04 36.25 -11.54
CA GLU A 23 1.90 34.87 -11.08
C GLU A 23 2.53 33.92 -12.11
N ILE A 24 3.45 33.06 -11.66
CA ILE A 24 4.21 32.14 -12.51
C ILE A 24 3.80 30.71 -12.17
N ASN A 25 2.84 30.16 -12.92
CA ASN A 25 2.36 28.81 -12.74
C ASN A 25 3.20 27.83 -13.57
N PHE A 26 4.25 27.31 -12.95
CA PHE A 26 5.15 26.32 -13.55
C PHE A 26 4.66 24.89 -13.29
N HIS A 27 4.47 24.12 -14.35
CA HIS A 27 4.03 22.73 -14.30
C HIS A 27 5.15 21.80 -14.80
N ILE A 28 5.43 20.75 -14.04
CA ILE A 28 6.36 19.67 -14.39
C ILE A 28 5.56 18.37 -14.40
N ASP A 29 5.55 17.67 -15.54
CA ASP A 29 5.02 16.30 -15.59
C ASP A 29 6.10 15.30 -15.18
N PHE A 30 5.87 14.58 -14.06
CA PHE A 30 6.81 13.60 -13.51
C PHE A 30 6.37 12.17 -13.86
N ALA A 31 7.14 11.50 -14.73
CA ALA A 31 6.91 10.10 -15.11
C ALA A 31 7.03 9.07 -13.95
N PHE A 32 7.43 9.49 -12.75
CA PHE A 32 7.59 8.62 -11.57
C PHE A 32 6.79 9.16 -10.38
N LYS A 33 5.80 8.38 -9.93
CA LYS A 33 4.84 8.73 -8.86
C LYS A 33 5.47 8.63 -7.45
N SER A 34 6.39 9.53 -7.13
CA SER A 34 7.05 9.59 -5.81
C SER A 34 6.81 10.92 -5.11
N VAL A 35 5.78 10.94 -4.26
CA VAL A 35 5.35 12.12 -3.46
C VAL A 35 6.47 12.71 -2.59
N VAL A 36 7.49 11.92 -2.25
CA VAL A 36 8.69 12.41 -1.54
C VAL A 36 9.61 13.17 -2.49
N LEU A 37 9.86 12.64 -3.70
CA LEU A 37 10.70 13.28 -4.70
C LEU A 37 10.06 14.56 -5.25
N GLU A 38 8.75 14.52 -5.54
CA GLU A 38 7.94 15.67 -5.94
C GLU A 38 8.09 16.85 -4.95
N LYS A 39 7.96 16.58 -3.65
CA LYS A 39 8.10 17.59 -2.60
C LYS A 39 9.52 18.12 -2.46
N ILE A 40 10.53 17.25 -2.53
CA ILE A 40 11.94 17.66 -2.47
C ILE A 40 12.29 18.58 -3.65
N ILE A 41 11.86 18.23 -4.86
CA ILE A 41 12.11 19.04 -6.07
C ILE A 41 11.32 20.36 -5.99
N GLY A 42 10.06 20.34 -5.51
CA GLY A 42 9.28 21.56 -5.26
C GLY A 42 9.95 22.51 -4.25
N ILE A 43 10.54 21.99 -3.17
CA ILE A 43 11.30 22.80 -2.20
C ILE A 43 12.55 23.42 -2.84
N PHE A 44 13.30 22.67 -3.64
CA PHE A 44 14.45 23.21 -4.38
C PHE A 44 14.03 24.29 -5.39
N PHE A 45 12.92 24.10 -6.11
CA PHE A 45 12.43 25.06 -7.10
C PHE A 45 11.89 26.34 -6.45
N ASN A 46 11.11 26.24 -5.37
CA ASN A 46 10.66 27.41 -4.62
C ASN A 46 11.84 28.18 -4.03
N LYS A 47 12.84 27.54 -3.41
CA LYS A 47 14.04 28.24 -2.91
C LYS A 47 14.86 28.91 -4.01
N ALA A 48 14.82 28.41 -5.25
CA ALA A 48 15.42 29.08 -6.39
C ALA A 48 14.60 30.29 -6.86
N ALA A 49 13.27 30.17 -6.94
CA ALA A 49 12.36 31.24 -7.30
C ALA A 49 12.35 32.39 -6.28
N GLU A 50 12.26 32.06 -4.98
CA GLU A 50 12.33 33.02 -3.87
C GLU A 50 13.66 33.79 -3.89
N LYS A 51 14.79 33.11 -4.09
CA LYS A 51 16.10 33.79 -4.20
C LYS A 51 16.20 34.71 -5.41
N MET A 52 15.64 34.30 -6.57
CA MET A 52 15.59 35.17 -7.74
C MET A 52 14.70 36.39 -7.50
N ALA A 53 13.50 36.23 -6.92
CA ALA A 53 12.60 37.33 -6.59
C ALA A 53 13.25 38.31 -5.58
N SER A 54 13.81 37.80 -4.47
CA SER A 54 14.45 38.63 -3.45
C SER A 54 15.62 39.46 -3.98
N ALA A 55 16.33 38.98 -5.01
CA ALA A 55 17.39 39.75 -5.65
C ALA A 55 16.82 40.96 -6.43
N PHE A 56 15.72 40.77 -7.17
CA PHE A 56 15.03 41.86 -7.87
C PHE A 56 14.47 42.92 -6.90
N ASP A 57 13.81 42.48 -5.82
CA ASP A 57 13.32 43.41 -4.79
C ASP A 57 14.46 44.21 -4.16
N TYR A 58 15.60 43.57 -3.88
CA TYR A 58 16.76 44.23 -3.27
C TYR A 58 17.42 45.28 -4.20
N TYR A 59 17.48 45.04 -5.52
CA TYR A 59 17.94 46.08 -6.47
C TYR A 59 17.03 47.32 -6.44
N ILE A 60 15.72 47.12 -6.28
CA ILE A 60 14.74 48.21 -6.19
C ILE A 60 14.87 48.96 -4.85
N GLU A 61 15.16 48.30 -3.74
CA GLU A 61 15.42 48.96 -2.45
C GLU A 61 16.70 49.80 -2.46
N ILE A 62 17.80 49.27 -3.01
CA ILE A 62 19.05 50.02 -3.19
C ILE A 62 18.81 51.26 -4.08
N GLY A 63 18.12 51.09 -5.21
CA GLY A 63 17.79 52.19 -6.11
C GLY A 63 17.00 53.31 -5.43
N LYS A 64 16.01 52.95 -4.61
CA LYS A 64 15.22 53.91 -3.80
C LYS A 64 16.08 54.63 -2.76
N SER A 65 16.97 53.94 -2.06
CA SER A 65 17.86 54.58 -1.07
C SER A 65 18.82 55.56 -1.75
N LEU A 66 19.54 55.13 -2.79
CA LEU A 66 20.46 55.99 -3.55
C LEU A 66 19.75 57.23 -4.11
N LYS A 67 18.54 57.07 -4.67
CA LYS A 67 17.68 58.17 -5.12
C LYS A 67 17.36 59.16 -3.99
N SER A 68 16.90 58.65 -2.84
CA SER A 68 16.59 59.47 -1.67
C SER A 68 17.83 60.23 -1.19
N ARG A 69 18.98 59.55 -1.10
CA ARG A 69 20.23 60.12 -0.62
C ARG A 69 20.78 61.20 -1.55
N ARG A 70 20.78 60.97 -2.87
CA ARG A 70 21.15 61.99 -3.87
C ARG A 70 20.23 63.22 -3.78
N GLN A 71 18.94 63.02 -3.58
CA GLN A 71 17.96 64.10 -3.41
C GLN A 71 18.18 64.89 -2.11
N GLN A 72 18.48 64.23 -0.98
CA GLN A 72 18.86 64.89 0.28
C GLN A 72 20.13 65.76 0.13
N MET A 73 21.11 65.28 -0.63
CA MET A 73 22.34 66.02 -0.95
C MET A 73 22.14 67.09 -2.04
N ASN A 74 20.93 67.18 -2.61
CA ASN A 74 20.52 68.09 -3.68
C ASN A 74 21.40 68.04 -4.96
N ILE A 75 21.92 66.85 -5.30
CA ILE A 75 22.81 66.63 -6.44
C ILE A 75 22.00 66.21 -7.68
N SER A 76 22.29 66.80 -8.85
CA SER A 76 21.67 66.38 -10.12
C SER A 76 22.27 65.08 -10.67
N TYR A 77 21.49 64.32 -11.45
CA TYR A 77 22.00 63.12 -12.13
C TYR A 77 23.24 63.42 -12.99
N LYS A 78 23.28 64.58 -13.63
CA LYS A 78 24.41 65.04 -14.44
C LYS A 78 25.68 65.23 -13.62
N GLU A 79 25.61 65.83 -12.44
CA GLU A 79 26.79 66.00 -11.58
C GLU A 79 27.34 64.67 -11.06
N VAL A 80 26.47 63.68 -10.81
CA VAL A 80 26.88 62.30 -10.51
C VAL A 80 27.58 61.68 -11.72
N ALA A 81 26.97 61.77 -12.90
CA ALA A 81 27.53 61.25 -14.14
C ALA A 81 28.90 61.86 -14.48
N ASP A 82 29.02 63.18 -14.39
CA ASP A 82 30.25 63.94 -14.68
C ASP A 82 31.36 63.66 -13.66
N LYS A 83 31.04 63.38 -12.38
CA LYS A 83 32.04 62.99 -11.36
C LYS A 83 32.46 61.53 -11.47
N LEU A 84 31.52 60.60 -11.59
CA LEU A 84 31.77 59.15 -11.55
C LEU A 84 32.11 58.53 -12.91
N LYS A 85 31.96 59.29 -14.00
CA LYS A 85 32.12 58.83 -15.40
C LYS A 85 31.18 57.69 -15.78
N ILE A 86 30.05 57.59 -15.08
CA ILE A 86 28.94 56.69 -15.36
C ILE A 86 27.92 57.47 -16.22
N ARG A 87 27.26 56.84 -17.20
CA ARG A 87 26.24 57.54 -18.01
C ARG A 87 25.05 57.93 -17.14
N GLU A 88 24.48 59.12 -17.38
CA GLU A 88 23.29 59.62 -16.66
C GLU A 88 22.11 58.63 -16.74
N SER A 89 21.93 57.98 -17.90
CA SER A 89 20.96 56.90 -18.11
C SER A 89 21.17 55.68 -17.21
N TYR A 90 22.42 55.35 -16.85
CA TYR A 90 22.75 54.22 -15.97
C TYR A 90 22.58 54.59 -14.49
N ILE A 91 22.87 55.83 -14.10
CA ILE A 91 22.52 56.33 -12.75
C ILE A 91 21.01 56.26 -12.54
N LYS A 92 20.22 56.70 -13.54
CA LYS A 92 18.75 56.57 -13.49
C LYS A 92 18.30 55.10 -13.42
N ALA A 93 18.83 54.23 -14.28
CA ALA A 93 18.50 52.80 -14.26
C ALA A 93 18.82 52.13 -12.91
N ILE A 94 19.91 52.52 -12.24
CA ILE A 94 20.24 52.06 -10.88
C ILE A 94 19.18 52.55 -9.87
N GLU A 95 18.79 53.82 -9.92
CA GLU A 95 17.77 54.39 -9.03
C GLU A 95 16.34 53.87 -9.27
N ASP A 96 16.07 53.30 -10.44
CA ASP A 96 14.79 52.68 -10.81
C ASP A 96 14.82 51.13 -10.72
N GLY A 97 15.99 50.53 -10.40
CA GLY A 97 16.18 49.08 -10.25
C GLY A 97 16.38 48.28 -11.56
N GLU A 98 16.51 48.97 -12.68
CA GLU A 98 16.44 48.46 -14.05
C GLU A 98 17.77 47.87 -14.55
N THR A 99 18.15 46.70 -14.01
CA THR A 99 19.39 45.99 -14.39
C THR A 99 19.55 45.78 -15.90
N GLN A 100 18.45 45.56 -16.63
CA GLN A 100 18.42 45.30 -18.08
C GLN A 100 18.94 46.45 -18.96
N HIS A 101 19.07 47.66 -18.43
CA HIS A 101 19.57 48.82 -19.18
C HIS A 101 21.08 49.06 -19.00
N ILE A 102 21.78 48.20 -18.26
CA ILE A 102 23.23 48.27 -18.04
C ILE A 102 23.94 47.09 -18.72
N PRO A 103 25.09 47.27 -19.41
CA PRO A 103 25.63 46.25 -20.33
C PRO A 103 25.99 44.87 -19.74
N SER A 104 26.18 44.77 -18.42
CA SER A 104 26.24 43.48 -17.71
C SER A 104 25.96 43.66 -16.22
N HIS A 105 25.61 42.56 -15.56
CA HIS A 105 25.42 42.53 -14.10
C HIS A 105 26.69 42.90 -13.30
N VAL A 106 27.88 42.65 -13.89
CA VAL A 106 29.16 43.05 -13.28
C VAL A 106 29.33 44.58 -13.33
N TYR A 107 28.93 45.21 -14.45
CA TYR A 107 28.89 46.68 -14.54
C TYR A 107 27.83 47.27 -13.61
N PHE A 108 26.64 46.66 -13.51
CA PHE A 108 25.60 47.09 -12.57
C PHE A 108 26.14 47.14 -11.13
N ASN A 109 26.68 46.03 -10.63
CA ASN A 109 27.20 45.94 -9.27
C ASN A 109 28.37 46.92 -9.01
N GLY A 110 29.26 47.08 -9.99
CA GLY A 110 30.37 48.04 -9.91
C GLY A 110 29.89 49.49 -9.84
N TYR A 111 28.92 49.86 -10.69
CA TYR A 111 28.33 51.21 -10.70
C TYR A 111 27.51 51.50 -9.44
N VAL A 112 26.72 50.53 -8.95
CA VAL A 112 26.01 50.65 -7.66
C VAL A 112 27.01 50.95 -6.54
N LYS A 113 28.10 50.18 -6.43
CA LYS A 113 29.11 50.39 -5.38
C LYS A 113 29.78 51.76 -5.44
N ILE A 114 30.26 52.16 -6.62
CA ILE A 114 30.93 53.46 -6.82
C ILE A 114 29.95 54.61 -6.55
N TYR A 115 28.67 54.45 -6.90
CA TYR A 115 27.64 55.46 -6.65
C TYR A 115 27.23 55.54 -5.17
N SER A 116 27.15 54.40 -4.48
CA SER A 116 26.83 54.36 -3.05
C SER A 116 27.95 54.97 -2.19
N GLU A 117 29.21 54.64 -2.49
CA GLU A 117 30.39 55.25 -1.88
C GLU A 117 30.42 56.78 -2.07
N PHE A 118 30.04 57.26 -3.26
CA PHE A 118 29.97 58.69 -3.56
C PHE A 118 28.89 59.44 -2.76
N LEU A 119 27.76 58.80 -2.46
CA LEU A 119 26.68 59.36 -1.64
C LEU A 119 26.88 59.16 -0.12
N GLY A 120 27.92 58.43 0.27
CA GLY A 120 28.16 58.01 1.66
C GLY A 120 27.14 56.98 2.16
N GLU A 121 26.47 56.28 1.26
CA GLU A 121 25.42 55.28 1.53
C GLU A 121 26.07 53.89 1.42
N THR A 122 26.50 53.30 2.54
CA THR A 122 27.38 52.12 2.53
C THR A 122 26.79 50.86 3.17
N ASP A 123 25.59 50.94 3.76
CA ASP A 123 24.92 49.83 4.47
C ASP A 123 24.20 48.83 3.53
N PHE A 124 24.77 48.57 2.35
CA PHE A 124 24.27 47.59 1.39
C PHE A 124 25.11 46.31 1.40
N ASP A 125 24.47 45.14 1.47
CA ASP A 125 25.18 43.86 1.34
C ASP A 125 25.42 43.54 -0.14
N PHE A 126 26.58 43.98 -0.63
CA PHE A 126 27.11 43.68 -1.96
C PHE A 126 27.29 42.17 -2.25
N ASN A 127 27.09 41.28 -1.29
CA ASN A 127 27.06 39.82 -1.53
C ASN A 127 25.70 39.34 -2.05
N LEU A 128 24.58 39.97 -1.66
CA LEU A 128 23.25 39.65 -2.22
C LEU A 128 23.18 39.95 -3.72
N LEU A 129 23.93 40.97 -4.17
CA LEU A 129 24.04 41.35 -5.59
C LEU A 129 24.86 40.36 -6.44
N LYS A 130 25.51 39.35 -5.83
CA LYS A 130 26.42 38.44 -6.54
C LYS A 130 25.71 37.27 -7.21
N ILE A 131 24.45 36.99 -6.91
CA ILE A 131 23.74 35.76 -7.32
C ILE A 131 23.70 35.65 -8.87
N PRO A 132 24.46 34.74 -9.50
CA PRO A 132 24.41 34.56 -10.95
C PRO A 132 23.29 33.58 -11.28
N VAL A 133 22.49 33.88 -12.31
CA VAL A 133 21.43 32.99 -12.83
C VAL A 133 21.97 31.67 -13.42
N ASN A 134 23.30 31.45 -13.39
CA ASN A 134 24.00 30.37 -14.09
C ASN A 134 25.10 29.64 -13.29
N GLU A 135 25.28 29.91 -11.99
CA GLU A 135 26.16 29.07 -11.15
C GLU A 135 25.38 27.91 -10.52
N ASN A 136 25.90 26.70 -10.69
CA ASN A 136 25.27 25.47 -10.20
C ASN A 136 25.13 25.49 -8.67
N LEU A 137 23.88 25.50 -8.18
CA LEU A 137 23.48 25.54 -6.76
C LEU A 137 23.96 24.30 -5.96
N LYS A 138 25.24 24.27 -5.61
CA LYS A 138 25.85 23.29 -4.69
C LYS A 138 25.54 23.64 -3.22
N LEU A 139 24.29 23.44 -2.81
CA LEU A 139 23.88 23.50 -1.40
C LEU A 139 24.55 22.39 -0.59
N LYS A 140 24.99 22.68 0.64
CA LYS A 140 25.69 21.67 1.47
C LYS A 140 24.69 20.80 2.25
N PRO A 141 24.95 19.49 2.44
CA PRO A 141 24.05 18.61 3.20
C PRO A 141 23.69 19.11 4.61
N GLN A 142 24.64 19.68 5.36
CA GLN A 142 24.36 20.26 6.69
C GLN A 142 23.37 21.45 6.65
N GLU A 143 23.40 22.28 5.61
CA GLU A 143 22.49 23.42 5.46
C GLU A 143 21.05 22.90 5.23
N ILE A 144 20.90 21.83 4.43
CA ILE A 144 19.62 21.14 4.21
C ILE A 144 19.08 20.53 5.51
N ILE A 145 19.94 19.91 6.33
CA ILE A 145 19.57 19.30 7.62
C ILE A 145 19.15 20.36 8.65
N ASN A 146 19.82 21.52 8.69
CA ASN A 146 19.47 22.58 9.62
C ASN A 146 18.18 23.32 9.22
N ASP A 147 17.97 23.60 7.93
CA ASP A 147 16.75 24.23 7.44
C ASP A 147 15.50 23.36 7.66
N LEU A 148 15.64 22.02 7.62
CA LEU A 148 14.58 21.07 7.96
C LEU A 148 14.08 21.20 9.42
N ASN A 149 14.90 21.75 10.32
CA ASN A 149 14.55 21.99 11.72
C ASN A 149 14.02 23.41 12.00
N PHE A 150 14.12 24.34 11.03
CA PHE A 150 13.80 25.77 11.26
C PHE A 150 12.45 26.23 10.70
N PHE A 151 11.84 25.47 9.78
CA PHE A 151 10.39 25.52 9.66
C PHE A 151 9.76 24.94 10.93
N PRO A 152 8.59 25.45 11.38
CA PRO A 152 7.81 24.72 12.36
C PRO A 152 7.44 23.38 11.72
N THR A 153 8.09 22.30 12.16
CA THR A 153 7.83 20.95 11.68
C THR A 153 6.38 20.63 11.99
N LYS A 154 5.50 20.78 10.98
CA LYS A 154 4.06 20.57 11.12
C LYS A 154 3.89 19.17 11.69
N ARG A 155 3.50 19.11 12.97
CA ARG A 155 3.69 17.97 13.86
C ARG A 155 3.30 16.69 13.12
N VAL A 156 4.29 15.86 12.81
CA VAL A 156 4.11 14.64 11.97
C VAL A 156 3.12 13.67 12.63
N LEU A 157 2.96 13.83 13.94
CA LEU A 157 2.07 13.16 14.85
C LEU A 157 1.05 14.20 15.38
N ILE A 158 -0.24 14.05 15.07
CA ILE A 158 -1.29 14.95 15.59
C ILE A 158 -1.65 14.53 17.02
N ALA A 159 -1.49 15.42 18.00
CA ALA A 159 -1.86 15.11 19.38
C ALA A 159 -3.36 15.31 19.59
N ILE A 160 -4.03 14.28 20.10
CA ILE A 160 -5.47 14.24 20.31
C ILE A 160 -5.82 14.02 21.80
N ALA A 161 -6.86 14.71 22.26
CA ALA A 161 -7.52 14.39 23.52
C ALA A 161 -8.83 13.64 23.27
N ILE A 162 -9.19 12.73 24.17
CA ILE A 162 -10.50 12.07 24.18
C ILE A 162 -11.34 12.67 25.31
N ASN A 163 -12.46 13.32 24.98
CA ASN A 163 -13.40 13.86 25.96
C ASN A 163 -14.62 12.93 26.11
N GLY A 164 -14.86 12.40 27.30
CA GLY A 164 -15.94 11.47 27.59
C GLY A 164 -15.56 10.01 27.32
N PHE A 165 -15.06 9.32 28.35
CA PHE A 165 -14.52 7.97 28.23
C PHE A 165 -15.57 6.86 28.45
N GLY A 166 -16.76 7.09 27.89
CA GLY A 166 -17.80 6.08 27.69
C GLY A 166 -17.43 5.09 26.58
N ARG A 167 -18.40 4.31 26.07
CA ARG A 167 -18.15 3.28 25.04
C ARG A 167 -17.34 3.81 23.86
N ILE A 168 -17.76 4.92 23.24
CA ILE A 168 -17.08 5.50 22.07
C ILE A 168 -15.65 5.95 22.39
N GLY A 169 -15.43 6.67 23.50
CA GLY A 169 -14.10 7.10 23.91
C GLY A 169 -13.14 5.93 24.19
N ARG A 170 -13.63 4.82 24.76
CA ARG A 170 -12.83 3.60 24.97
C ARG A 170 -12.58 2.86 23.65
N CYS A 171 -13.57 2.73 22.77
CA CYS A 171 -13.40 2.16 21.43
C CYS A 171 -12.37 2.95 20.60
N ILE A 172 -12.35 4.29 20.70
CA ILE A 172 -11.34 5.13 20.01
C ILE A 172 -9.93 4.89 20.55
N LEU A 173 -9.75 4.79 21.88
CA LEU A 173 -8.45 4.46 22.46
C LEU A 173 -7.99 3.06 22.04
N ARG A 174 -8.88 2.06 22.11
CA ARG A 174 -8.62 0.69 21.64
C ARG A 174 -8.21 0.66 20.17
N ALA A 175 -9.01 1.27 19.29
CA ALA A 175 -8.76 1.32 17.86
C ALA A 175 -7.45 2.06 17.49
N TRP A 176 -7.07 3.12 18.22
CA TRP A 176 -5.77 3.78 18.03
C TRP A 176 -4.60 2.82 18.27
N VAL A 177 -4.65 2.04 19.35
CA VAL A 177 -3.62 1.06 19.71
C VAL A 177 -3.66 -0.17 18.79
N GLU A 178 -4.85 -0.67 18.47
CA GLU A 178 -5.06 -1.84 17.61
C GLU A 178 -4.64 -1.59 16.15
N SER A 179 -4.88 -0.38 15.63
CA SER A 179 -4.44 0.02 14.27
C SER A 179 -2.95 0.41 14.18
N GLY A 180 -2.22 0.48 15.30
CA GLY A 180 -0.79 0.78 15.32
C GLY A 180 -0.40 2.14 14.72
N ARG A 181 -1.34 3.10 14.68
CA ARG A 181 -1.17 4.37 13.96
C ARG A 181 -0.07 5.25 14.55
N LYS A 182 0.73 5.84 13.65
CA LYS A 182 1.90 6.69 13.97
C LYS A 182 1.72 8.15 13.51
N ASP A 183 0.54 8.50 12.99
CA ASP A 183 0.16 9.84 12.54
C ASP A 183 -0.73 10.59 13.56
N ILE A 184 -1.22 9.89 14.58
CA ILE A 184 -2.01 10.43 15.70
C ILE A 184 -1.49 9.89 17.05
N GLU A 185 -1.61 10.68 18.10
CA GLU A 185 -1.19 10.33 19.47
C GLU A 185 -2.25 10.76 20.49
N VAL A 186 -2.80 9.81 21.26
CA VAL A 186 -3.65 10.15 22.40
C VAL A 186 -2.78 10.62 23.55
N VAL A 187 -2.84 11.92 23.86
CA VAL A 187 -1.99 12.56 24.89
C VAL A 187 -2.70 12.80 26.22
N VAL A 188 -4.04 12.78 26.25
CA VAL A 188 -4.84 12.90 27.49
C VAL A 188 -6.25 12.34 27.28
N VAL A 189 -6.83 11.75 28.33
CA VAL A 189 -8.23 11.30 28.36
C VAL A 189 -8.99 12.01 29.49
N ASN A 190 -10.13 12.61 29.19
CA ASN A 190 -11.09 13.03 30.20
C ASN A 190 -12.22 12.00 30.30
N VAL A 191 -12.43 11.40 31.48
CA VAL A 191 -13.57 10.49 31.71
C VAL A 191 -14.90 11.25 31.76
N GLY A 192 -14.87 12.53 32.15
CA GLY A 192 -16.04 13.36 32.35
C GLY A 192 -16.65 13.16 33.72
N PHE A 193 -17.31 12.01 33.93
CA PHE A 193 -18.00 11.66 35.18
C PHE A 193 -17.54 10.30 35.71
N GLY A 194 -17.75 10.05 37.00
CA GLY A 194 -17.42 8.78 37.64
C GLY A 194 -15.97 8.70 38.15
N GLN A 195 -15.60 7.53 38.69
CA GLN A 195 -14.24 7.29 39.19
C GLN A 195 -13.35 6.75 38.07
N ILE A 196 -12.12 7.26 37.98
CA ILE A 196 -11.13 6.87 36.95
C ILE A 196 -10.89 5.35 36.97
N ASP A 197 -10.82 4.72 38.14
CA ASP A 197 -10.63 3.26 38.25
C ASP A 197 -11.77 2.42 37.67
N HIS A 198 -13.04 2.88 37.75
CA HIS A 198 -14.14 2.22 37.05
C HIS A 198 -14.01 2.36 35.53
N HIS A 199 -13.49 3.49 35.04
CA HIS A 199 -13.22 3.72 33.64
C HIS A 199 -12.03 2.91 33.11
N ILE A 200 -10.98 2.70 33.93
CA ILE A 200 -9.86 1.81 33.65
C ILE A 200 -10.33 0.35 33.65
N HIS A 201 -11.16 -0.05 34.62
CA HIS A 201 -11.76 -1.39 34.67
C HIS A 201 -12.61 -1.68 33.41
N LEU A 202 -13.44 -0.73 32.98
CA LEU A 202 -14.25 -0.83 31.75
C LEU A 202 -13.45 -0.63 30.45
N LEU A 203 -12.21 -0.13 30.52
CA LEU A 203 -11.26 -0.18 29.40
C LEU A 203 -10.71 -1.61 29.26
N HIS A 204 -10.30 -2.21 30.39
CA HIS A 204 -9.74 -3.55 30.42
C HIS A 204 -10.78 -4.63 30.10
N TYR A 205 -11.95 -4.61 30.75
CA TYR A 205 -13.05 -5.55 30.56
C TYR A 205 -14.21 -4.88 29.84
N ASP A 206 -14.51 -5.30 28.60
CA ASP A 206 -15.71 -4.90 27.88
C ASP A 206 -16.43 -6.14 27.32
N SER A 207 -17.69 -6.36 27.72
CA SER A 207 -18.45 -7.56 27.34
C SER A 207 -18.81 -7.62 25.85
N THR A 208 -18.57 -6.55 25.09
CA THR A 208 -18.81 -6.47 23.65
C THR A 208 -17.51 -6.56 22.85
N HIS A 209 -16.43 -5.97 23.38
CA HIS A 209 -15.15 -5.81 22.69
C HIS A 209 -14.01 -6.66 23.30
N GLY A 210 -14.31 -7.55 24.26
CA GLY A 210 -13.33 -8.44 24.88
C GLY A 210 -12.35 -7.74 25.83
N ILE A 211 -11.31 -8.47 26.24
CA ILE A 211 -10.30 -8.00 27.21
C ILE A 211 -9.18 -7.24 26.49
N PHE A 212 -8.90 -6.00 26.93
CA PHE A 212 -7.85 -5.15 26.35
C PHE A 212 -6.63 -5.05 27.27
N ASN A 213 -5.61 -5.86 26.97
CA ASN A 213 -4.36 -5.96 27.73
C ASN A 213 -3.24 -5.04 27.23
N LYS A 214 -3.54 -4.09 26.32
CA LYS A 214 -2.54 -3.26 25.62
C LYS A 214 -2.24 -1.94 26.37
N PHE A 215 -2.37 -1.93 27.71
CA PHE A 215 -2.08 -0.80 28.60
C PHE A 215 -1.69 -1.26 30.01
N GLN A 216 -1.07 -0.38 30.80
CA GLN A 216 -0.77 -0.57 32.23
C GLN A 216 -1.33 0.62 33.04
N LYS A 217 -1.90 0.42 34.24
CA LYS A 217 -2.16 1.53 35.19
C LYS A 217 -0.85 1.92 35.86
N ILE A 218 -0.52 3.21 35.86
CA ILE A 218 0.71 3.75 36.47
C ILE A 218 0.43 4.38 37.83
N ASP A 219 -0.62 5.20 37.91
CA ASP A 219 -1.15 5.78 39.13
C ASP A 219 -2.66 6.04 38.97
N ASP A 220 -3.32 6.59 39.99
CA ASP A 220 -4.78 6.80 40.00
C ASP A 220 -5.28 7.81 38.96
N ASN A 221 -4.38 8.56 38.31
CA ASN A 221 -4.70 9.57 37.30
C ASN A 221 -3.95 9.32 35.98
N SER A 222 -3.47 8.09 35.72
CA SER A 222 -2.78 7.79 34.45
C SER A 222 -2.63 6.31 34.11
N ILE A 223 -2.56 6.06 32.80
CA ILE A 223 -2.17 4.78 32.21
C ILE A 223 -0.92 4.95 31.35
N GLU A 224 -0.20 3.88 31.10
CA GLU A 224 0.83 3.80 30.07
C GLU A 224 0.35 2.93 28.90
N ILE A 225 0.61 3.41 27.69
CA ILE A 225 0.38 2.69 26.43
C ILE A 225 1.62 2.90 25.56
N ASN A 226 2.19 1.81 25.02
CA ASN A 226 3.36 1.84 24.14
C ASN A 226 4.57 2.64 24.71
N GLY A 227 4.84 2.54 26.02
CA GLY A 227 5.92 3.27 26.69
C GLY A 227 5.64 4.77 26.92
N LYS A 228 4.39 5.23 26.76
CA LYS A 228 3.98 6.63 26.95
C LYS A 228 2.90 6.75 28.01
N LYS A 229 3.15 7.61 29.01
CA LYS A 229 2.19 7.96 30.06
C LYS A 229 1.12 8.90 29.50
N ILE A 230 -0.14 8.47 29.60
CA ILE A 230 -1.34 9.22 29.23
C ILE A 230 -2.07 9.61 30.52
N PRO A 231 -2.12 10.91 30.87
CA PRO A 231 -2.94 11.40 31.97
C PRO A 231 -4.42 11.13 31.74
N ILE A 232 -5.12 10.77 32.81
CA ILE A 232 -6.56 10.65 32.88
C ILE A 232 -7.09 11.70 33.86
N ILE A 233 -8.05 12.50 33.42
CA ILE A 233 -8.71 13.55 34.22
C ILE A 233 -10.22 13.31 34.29
N SER A 234 -10.90 14.00 35.21
CA SER A 234 -12.35 13.94 35.39
C SER A 234 -12.94 15.34 35.61
N GLU A 235 -13.35 16.00 34.53
CA GLU A 235 -14.10 17.27 34.58
C GLU A 235 -15.31 17.19 33.64
N ILE A 236 -16.48 17.62 34.13
CA ILE A 236 -17.77 17.53 33.44
C ILE A 236 -17.97 18.73 32.50
N GLN A 237 -17.34 19.87 32.78
CA GLN A 237 -17.58 21.14 32.09
C GLN A 237 -16.44 21.47 31.10
N PRO A 238 -16.68 21.39 29.77
CA PRO A 238 -15.71 21.70 28.72
C PRO A 238 -14.89 22.98 28.91
N GLU A 239 -15.53 24.03 29.44
CA GLU A 239 -14.92 25.35 29.70
C GLU A 239 -13.92 25.38 30.87
N LYS A 240 -13.89 24.35 31.72
CA LYS A 240 -12.91 24.21 32.81
C LYS A 240 -11.70 23.37 32.43
N ILE A 241 -11.78 22.62 31.33
CA ILE A 241 -10.68 21.75 30.91
C ILE A 241 -9.61 22.61 30.25
N ASN A 242 -8.57 22.94 31.02
CA ASN A 242 -7.36 23.56 30.47
C ASN A 242 -6.60 22.53 29.61
N TRP A 243 -6.96 22.42 28.34
CA TRP A 243 -6.29 21.51 27.41
C TRP A 243 -4.87 21.98 27.03
N SER A 244 -4.56 23.27 27.21
CA SER A 244 -3.28 23.84 26.77
C SER A 244 -2.07 23.23 27.51
N GLN A 245 -2.27 22.79 28.75
CA GLN A 245 -1.23 22.11 29.55
C GLN A 245 -0.78 20.76 28.96
N TYR A 246 -1.60 20.14 28.09
CA TYR A 246 -1.31 18.84 27.45
C TYR A 246 -0.80 18.99 26.01
N ASN A 247 -0.64 20.22 25.51
CA ASN A 247 -0.14 20.52 24.15
C ASN A 247 -0.85 19.71 23.05
N ILE A 248 -2.18 19.83 22.96
CA ILE A 248 -3.03 19.06 22.05
C ILE A 248 -3.41 19.86 20.80
N ASP A 249 -3.58 19.19 19.68
CA ASP A 249 -4.00 19.80 18.41
C ASP A 249 -5.53 19.72 18.21
N VAL A 250 -6.15 18.61 18.62
CA VAL A 250 -7.59 18.30 18.39
C VAL A 250 -8.25 17.65 19.62
N VAL A 251 -9.51 18.01 19.90
CA VAL A 251 -10.36 17.28 20.86
C VAL A 251 -11.33 16.37 20.11
N LEU A 252 -11.36 15.09 20.49
CA LEU A 252 -12.41 14.15 20.11
C LEU A 252 -13.51 14.20 21.18
N GLU A 253 -14.66 14.79 20.84
CA GLU A 253 -15.82 14.93 21.71
C GLU A 253 -16.69 13.66 21.61
N CYS A 254 -16.58 12.79 22.63
CA CYS A 254 -17.12 11.43 22.67
C CYS A 254 -18.10 11.19 23.83
N SER A 255 -18.46 12.22 24.61
CA SER A 255 -19.38 12.11 25.74
C SER A 255 -20.84 11.88 25.32
N GLY A 256 -21.20 12.35 24.11
CA GLY A 256 -22.59 12.41 23.64
C GLY A 256 -23.43 13.52 24.28
N ALA A 257 -22.90 14.28 25.24
CA ALA A 257 -23.60 15.39 25.89
C ALA A 257 -23.57 16.68 25.06
N PHE A 258 -22.47 16.96 24.38
CA PHE A 258 -22.22 18.24 23.71
C PHE A 258 -22.56 18.22 22.21
N THR A 259 -23.75 17.71 21.86
CA THR A 259 -24.23 17.50 20.48
C THR A 259 -24.80 18.75 19.78
N LYS A 260 -24.36 19.94 20.20
CA LYS A 260 -24.65 21.23 19.57
C LYS A 260 -23.34 22.01 19.37
N ARG A 261 -23.23 22.76 18.27
CA ARG A 261 -22.03 23.51 17.90
C ARG A 261 -21.51 24.40 19.04
N GLU A 262 -22.40 25.16 19.67
CA GLU A 262 -22.07 26.11 20.74
C GLU A 262 -21.57 25.39 22.01
N ALA A 263 -22.05 24.17 22.24
CA ALA A 263 -21.68 23.35 23.37
C ALA A 263 -20.31 22.69 23.17
N ALA A 264 -20.06 22.09 21.99
CA ALA A 264 -18.76 21.53 21.63
C ALA A 264 -17.67 22.61 21.46
N ALA A 265 -18.04 23.79 20.96
CA ALA A 265 -17.14 24.93 20.78
C ALA A 265 -16.51 25.42 22.10
N LYS A 266 -17.08 25.09 23.27
CA LYS A 266 -16.49 25.44 24.57
C LYS A 266 -15.06 24.91 24.76
N HIS A 267 -14.73 23.75 24.18
CA HIS A 267 -13.36 23.23 24.24
C HIS A 267 -12.34 24.12 23.50
N LEU A 268 -12.76 24.95 22.53
CA LEU A 268 -11.85 25.80 21.75
C LEU A 268 -11.18 26.92 22.57
N GLN A 269 -11.54 27.09 23.85
CA GLN A 269 -10.98 28.11 24.74
C GLN A 269 -9.47 27.92 25.07
N SER A 270 -8.90 26.75 24.79
CA SER A 270 -7.50 26.40 25.14
C SER A 270 -6.55 26.29 23.94
N ASN A 271 -6.63 27.21 22.95
CA ASN A 271 -5.80 27.23 21.72
C ASN A 271 -5.92 25.98 20.80
N ILE A 272 -6.90 25.11 21.03
CA ILE A 272 -7.18 23.94 20.19
C ILE A 272 -7.56 24.34 18.77
N SER A 273 -7.04 23.60 17.78
CA SER A 273 -7.32 23.89 16.36
C SER A 273 -8.72 23.46 15.93
N LYS A 274 -9.15 22.24 16.31
CA LYS A 274 -10.45 21.65 15.91
C LYS A 274 -11.05 20.77 17.03
N VAL A 275 -12.37 20.67 17.05
CA VAL A 275 -13.17 19.73 17.86
C VAL A 275 -13.94 18.83 16.90
N ILE A 276 -13.80 17.51 17.07
CA ILE A 276 -14.48 16.50 16.25
C ILE A 276 -15.50 15.79 17.14
N VAL A 277 -16.78 15.98 16.87
CA VAL A 277 -17.89 15.40 17.64
C VAL A 277 -18.24 14.02 17.08
N SER A 278 -18.14 12.98 17.91
CA SER A 278 -18.31 11.57 17.53
C SER A 278 -19.77 11.13 17.29
N ALA A 279 -20.65 12.09 17.06
CA ALA A 279 -22.10 11.94 16.99
C ALA A 279 -22.70 13.08 16.13
N PRO A 280 -23.97 12.97 15.69
CA PRO A 280 -24.61 14.06 14.94
C PRO A 280 -24.67 15.33 15.78
N CYS A 281 -23.91 16.36 15.38
CA CYS A 281 -23.88 17.65 16.06
C CYS A 281 -24.74 18.67 15.31
N GLU A 282 -25.75 19.22 15.99
CA GLU A 282 -26.58 20.29 15.44
C GLU A 282 -25.76 21.57 15.26
N GLY A 283 -25.92 22.22 14.10
CA GLY A 283 -25.24 23.48 13.76
C GLY A 283 -23.73 23.38 13.49
N ALA A 284 -23.13 22.18 13.45
CA ALA A 284 -21.69 22.01 13.21
C ALA A 284 -21.22 22.69 11.92
N ASP A 285 -19.98 23.19 11.89
CA ASP A 285 -19.42 23.94 10.75
C ASP A 285 -19.44 23.09 9.46
N LYS A 286 -19.16 21.79 9.60
CA LYS A 286 -19.41 20.75 8.60
C LYS A 286 -19.93 19.47 9.26
N THR A 287 -20.67 18.68 8.49
CA THR A 287 -20.82 17.23 8.73
C THR A 287 -20.03 16.47 7.69
N ILE A 288 -19.09 15.63 8.14
CA ILE A 288 -18.12 14.93 7.29
C ILE A 288 -18.22 13.42 7.50
N VAL A 289 -18.32 12.68 6.39
CA VAL A 289 -18.04 11.24 6.35
C VAL A 289 -16.75 11.06 5.55
N TYR A 290 -15.76 10.41 6.16
CA TYR A 290 -14.47 10.14 5.53
C TYR A 290 -14.62 9.15 4.36
N GLY A 291 -13.86 9.33 3.29
CA GLY A 291 -14.02 8.63 2.02
C GLY A 291 -15.17 9.14 1.14
N VAL A 292 -15.90 10.19 1.54
CA VAL A 292 -17.13 10.65 0.86
C VAL A 292 -17.11 12.15 0.59
N ASN A 293 -16.95 12.98 1.62
CA ASN A 293 -17.01 14.44 1.50
C ASN A 293 -15.91 15.21 2.25
N GLU A 294 -14.86 14.56 2.77
CA GLU A 294 -13.79 15.23 3.53
C GLU A 294 -13.08 16.35 2.76
N GLN A 295 -13.11 16.33 1.42
CA GLN A 295 -12.58 17.37 0.54
C GLN A 295 -13.24 18.75 0.71
N VAL A 296 -14.40 18.86 1.39
CA VAL A 296 -15.08 20.15 1.65
C VAL A 296 -14.62 20.84 2.94
N LEU A 297 -13.71 20.22 3.70
CA LEU A 297 -13.13 20.80 4.91
C LEU A 297 -12.13 21.91 4.60
N THR A 298 -12.27 23.03 5.29
CA THR A 298 -11.32 24.15 5.22
C THR A 298 -10.53 24.30 6.53
N ARG A 299 -9.70 25.34 6.62
CA ARG A 299 -8.95 25.67 7.84
C ARG A 299 -9.86 26.33 8.89
N GLU A 300 -10.93 26.97 8.44
CA GLU A 300 -11.87 27.78 9.21
C GLU A 300 -12.90 26.94 9.97
N ASP A 301 -13.23 25.74 9.47
CA ASP A 301 -14.11 24.78 10.14
C ASP A 301 -13.50 24.33 11.48
N LYS A 302 -14.10 24.65 12.62
CA LYS A 302 -13.56 24.30 13.95
C LYS A 302 -14.33 23.20 14.65
N VAL A 303 -15.65 23.14 14.50
CA VAL A 303 -16.52 22.10 15.10
C VAL A 303 -17.05 21.21 13.99
N ILE A 304 -16.53 19.99 13.91
CA ILE A 304 -16.84 19.01 12.85
C ILE A 304 -17.71 17.89 13.43
N SER A 305 -18.85 17.64 12.80
CA SER A 305 -19.72 16.48 13.05
C SER A 305 -19.25 15.30 12.20
N ILE A 306 -19.05 14.10 12.76
CA ILE A 306 -18.84 12.89 11.94
C ILE A 306 -20.16 12.15 11.61
N GLY A 307 -21.31 12.75 11.94
CA GLY A 307 -22.62 12.13 11.76
C GLY A 307 -22.83 10.93 12.70
N SER A 308 -23.47 9.88 12.21
CA SER A 308 -23.75 8.64 12.97
C SER A 308 -23.14 7.41 12.29
N CYS A 309 -23.03 6.28 12.98
CA CYS A 309 -22.65 4.99 12.37
C CYS A 309 -23.52 4.65 11.15
N THR A 310 -24.84 4.87 11.22
CA THR A 310 -25.76 4.73 10.08
C THR A 310 -25.40 5.65 8.91
N THR A 311 -25.01 6.90 9.19
CA THR A 311 -24.56 7.85 8.15
C THR A 311 -23.26 7.39 7.50
N ASN A 312 -22.30 6.89 8.28
CA ASN A 312 -21.00 6.42 7.77
C ASN A 312 -21.13 5.08 7.02
N CYS A 313 -22.10 4.23 7.39
CA CYS A 313 -22.42 3.01 6.64
C CYS A 313 -23.15 3.31 5.32
N LEU A 314 -24.13 4.21 5.33
CA LEU A 314 -24.96 4.50 4.14
C LEU A 314 -24.27 5.42 3.14
N ALA A 315 -23.57 6.48 3.58
CA ALA A 315 -23.09 7.52 2.67
C ALA A 315 -22.11 7.04 1.58
N PRO A 316 -21.17 6.10 1.84
CA PRO A 316 -20.32 5.55 0.79
C PRO A 316 -21.14 4.86 -0.33
N ILE A 317 -22.05 3.96 0.05
CA ILE A 317 -22.90 3.22 -0.89
C ILE A 317 -23.84 4.16 -1.62
N ALA A 318 -24.51 5.07 -0.90
CA ALA A 318 -25.43 6.04 -1.47
C ALA A 318 -24.75 6.97 -2.48
N LYS A 319 -23.49 7.37 -2.22
CA LYS A 319 -22.69 8.13 -3.19
C LYS A 319 -22.46 7.32 -4.46
N ILE A 320 -21.88 6.13 -4.35
CA ILE A 320 -21.51 5.30 -5.51
C ILE A 320 -22.73 4.98 -6.39
N LEU A 321 -23.84 4.55 -5.78
CA LEU A 321 -25.05 4.19 -6.50
C LEU A 321 -25.75 5.42 -7.10
N ASN A 322 -25.63 6.60 -6.49
CA ASN A 322 -26.13 7.84 -7.08
C ASN A 322 -25.24 8.33 -8.24
N ASP A 323 -23.92 8.30 -8.09
CA ASP A 323 -22.96 8.67 -9.14
C ASP A 323 -23.13 7.78 -10.39
N ALA A 324 -23.37 6.48 -10.21
CA ALA A 324 -23.50 5.52 -11.31
C ALA A 324 -24.91 5.41 -11.91
N LEU A 325 -25.96 5.34 -11.07
CA LEU A 325 -27.33 4.99 -11.50
C LEU A 325 -28.36 6.13 -11.34
N THR A 326 -27.97 7.23 -10.67
CA THR A 326 -28.83 8.31 -10.18
C THR A 326 -30.00 7.81 -9.33
N ILE A 327 -29.94 8.05 -8.02
CA ILE A 327 -31.06 7.78 -7.12
C ILE A 327 -32.12 8.86 -7.35
N GLU A 328 -33.35 8.43 -7.67
CA GLU A 328 -34.52 9.32 -7.79
C GLU A 328 -35.22 9.50 -6.44
N SER A 329 -35.51 8.38 -5.79
CA SER A 329 -36.10 8.33 -4.44
C SER A 329 -35.74 7.01 -3.76
N GLY A 330 -35.91 6.93 -2.43
CA GLY A 330 -35.70 5.69 -1.70
C GLY A 330 -35.99 5.79 -0.20
N PHE A 331 -35.94 4.64 0.46
CA PHE A 331 -36.30 4.48 1.86
C PHE A 331 -35.40 3.44 2.53
N MET A 332 -34.78 3.81 3.66
CA MET A 332 -33.95 2.91 4.46
C MET A 332 -34.67 2.38 5.70
N THR A 333 -34.35 1.16 6.08
CA THR A 333 -34.57 0.64 7.43
C THR A 333 -33.21 0.40 8.08
N THR A 334 -32.92 1.04 9.20
CA THR A 334 -31.71 0.77 9.99
C THR A 334 -32.01 -0.25 11.08
N ILE A 335 -31.57 -1.49 10.89
CA ILE A 335 -31.60 -2.55 11.90
C ILE A 335 -30.39 -2.32 12.81
N HIS A 336 -30.61 -1.73 13.98
CA HIS A 336 -29.55 -1.09 14.76
C HIS A 336 -29.45 -1.72 16.15
N SER A 337 -28.26 -2.14 16.58
CA SER A 337 -28.03 -2.61 17.95
C SER A 337 -28.45 -1.59 19.00
N TYR A 338 -28.93 -2.05 20.15
CA TYR A 338 -29.40 -1.13 21.17
C TYR A 338 -28.23 -0.32 21.77
N THR A 339 -28.53 0.89 22.23
CA THR A 339 -27.60 1.77 22.95
C THR A 339 -28.12 2.06 24.36
N ASN A 340 -27.31 2.68 25.22
CA ASN A 340 -27.69 3.03 26.60
C ASN A 340 -28.89 3.99 26.73
N ASP A 341 -29.43 4.50 25.62
CA ASP A 341 -30.69 5.26 25.56
C ASP A 341 -31.94 4.35 25.55
N GLN A 342 -31.78 3.05 25.23
CA GLN A 342 -32.84 2.04 25.34
C GLN A 342 -32.71 1.31 26.68
N SER A 343 -33.85 1.07 27.34
CA SER A 343 -33.87 0.55 28.71
C SER A 343 -33.58 -0.96 28.77
N VAL A 344 -32.66 -1.38 29.66
CA VAL A 344 -32.31 -2.81 29.84
C VAL A 344 -33.51 -3.63 30.36
N LEU A 345 -34.24 -3.05 31.31
CA LEU A 345 -35.55 -3.51 31.79
C LEU A 345 -36.58 -2.40 31.52
N ASP A 346 -37.87 -2.70 31.64
CA ASP A 346 -38.94 -1.70 31.46
C ASP A 346 -38.76 -0.51 32.43
N ALA A 347 -38.60 0.71 31.89
CA ALA A 347 -38.27 1.92 32.65
C ALA A 347 -38.86 3.20 32.03
N ILE A 348 -38.99 4.27 32.81
CA ILE A 348 -39.60 5.53 32.35
C ILE A 348 -38.72 6.18 31.26
N HIS A 349 -39.29 6.38 30.07
CA HIS A 349 -38.63 7.06 28.95
C HIS A 349 -39.64 7.85 28.10
N LYS A 350 -39.19 8.94 27.46
CA LYS A 350 -40.02 9.88 26.66
C LYS A 350 -40.64 9.23 25.41
N ASP A 351 -39.94 8.30 24.78
CA ASP A 351 -40.47 7.40 23.76
C ASP A 351 -40.96 6.12 24.45
N LYS A 352 -42.29 5.91 24.43
CA LYS A 352 -43.00 4.76 25.03
C LYS A 352 -42.67 3.39 24.40
N ARG A 353 -41.88 3.36 23.32
CA ARG A 353 -41.33 2.11 22.76
C ARG A 353 -39.96 1.80 23.36
N ARG A 354 -39.11 2.81 23.54
CA ARG A 354 -37.76 2.66 24.16
C ARG A 354 -37.80 2.45 25.68
N SER A 355 -38.96 2.68 26.31
CA SER A 355 -39.26 2.32 27.71
C SER A 355 -39.44 0.81 27.95
N ARG A 356 -39.22 -0.04 26.92
CA ARG A 356 -39.34 -1.50 27.02
C ARG A 356 -37.97 -2.17 26.99
N ALA A 357 -37.83 -3.28 27.72
CA ALA A 357 -36.59 -4.06 27.87
C ALA A 357 -35.94 -4.41 26.51
N CYS A 358 -34.77 -3.82 26.24
CA CYS A 358 -34.11 -3.87 24.93
C CYS A 358 -33.55 -5.24 24.56
N GLY A 359 -33.14 -6.06 25.54
CA GLY A 359 -32.61 -7.42 25.31
C GLY A 359 -33.64 -8.44 24.82
N ILE A 360 -34.93 -8.10 24.82
CA ILE A 360 -36.04 -8.98 24.38
C ILE A 360 -37.02 -8.29 23.41
N SER A 361 -36.70 -7.07 22.95
CA SER A 361 -37.62 -6.25 22.16
C SER A 361 -37.00 -5.79 20.84
N MET A 362 -37.76 -5.91 19.74
CA MET A 362 -37.52 -5.10 18.54
C MET A 362 -38.28 -3.77 18.68
N ILE A 363 -37.57 -2.64 18.67
CA ILE A 363 -38.14 -1.32 19.04
C ILE A 363 -38.13 -0.37 17.83
N PRO A 364 -39.28 -0.17 17.14
CA PRO A 364 -39.40 0.82 16.06
C PRO A 364 -39.18 2.25 16.57
N SER A 365 -38.36 3.03 15.86
CA SER A 365 -38.04 4.43 16.19
C SER A 365 -37.60 5.21 14.95
N SER A 366 -37.43 6.53 15.06
CA SER A 366 -36.92 7.36 13.96
C SER A 366 -35.41 7.21 13.77
N THR A 367 -34.92 7.52 12.56
CA THR A 367 -33.49 7.68 12.29
C THR A 367 -33.19 9.11 11.83
N GLY A 368 -32.09 9.68 12.30
CA GLY A 368 -31.59 10.97 11.81
C GLY A 368 -30.76 10.85 10.53
N ALA A 369 -30.48 9.61 10.08
CA ALA A 369 -29.51 9.33 9.03
C ALA A 369 -29.88 9.92 7.67
N ALA A 370 -31.17 10.00 7.32
CA ALA A 370 -31.64 10.61 6.08
C ALA A 370 -31.30 12.11 6.01
N LYS A 371 -31.65 12.87 7.07
CA LYS A 371 -31.28 14.29 7.20
C LYS A 371 -29.77 14.49 7.21
N ALA A 372 -29.02 13.62 7.92
CA ALA A 372 -27.56 13.70 7.96
C ALA A 372 -26.93 13.40 6.58
N LEU A 373 -27.48 12.45 5.82
CA LEU A 373 -27.03 12.12 4.48
C LEU A 373 -27.19 13.31 3.53
N GLY A 374 -28.29 14.05 3.61
CA GLY A 374 -28.50 15.30 2.84
C GLY A 374 -27.54 16.45 3.20
N LEU A 375 -26.79 16.35 4.30
CA LEU A 375 -25.68 17.28 4.64
C LEU A 375 -24.33 16.81 4.07
N VAL A 376 -24.21 15.52 3.75
CA VAL A 376 -22.99 14.87 3.25
C VAL A 376 -23.01 14.78 1.72
N LEU A 377 -24.18 14.50 1.15
CA LEU A 377 -24.50 14.37 -0.27
C LEU A 377 -25.73 15.26 -0.59
N PRO A 378 -25.55 16.57 -0.84
CA PRO A 378 -26.65 17.51 -1.05
C PRO A 378 -27.59 17.12 -2.21
N GLU A 379 -27.08 16.41 -3.22
CA GLU A 379 -27.82 15.87 -4.37
C GLU A 379 -28.79 14.72 -4.03
N LEU A 380 -28.74 14.23 -2.78
CA LEU A 380 -29.69 13.26 -2.19
C LEU A 380 -30.62 13.89 -1.14
N ALA A 381 -30.47 15.18 -0.83
CA ALA A 381 -31.31 15.86 0.14
C ALA A 381 -32.80 15.80 -0.27
N GLY A 382 -33.65 15.25 0.59
CA GLY A 382 -35.08 15.07 0.35
C GLY A 382 -35.47 13.89 -0.56
N LYS A 383 -34.51 13.17 -1.16
CA LYS A 383 -34.78 11.97 -1.96
C LYS A 383 -34.88 10.69 -1.14
N LEU A 384 -34.14 10.64 -0.03
CA LEU A 384 -34.05 9.49 0.85
C LEU A 384 -34.65 9.82 2.22
N ASP A 385 -35.48 8.91 2.74
CA ASP A 385 -36.01 8.93 4.10
C ASP A 385 -35.79 7.56 4.78
N GLY A 386 -36.20 7.38 6.05
CA GLY A 386 -36.18 6.07 6.67
C GLY A 386 -36.59 5.98 8.13
N VAL A 387 -36.55 4.76 8.65
CA VAL A 387 -36.80 4.42 10.06
C VAL A 387 -35.66 3.56 10.63
N SER A 388 -35.62 3.42 11.96
CA SER A 388 -34.77 2.42 12.61
C SER A 388 -35.63 1.44 13.41
N VAL A 389 -35.18 0.19 13.47
CA VAL A 389 -35.64 -0.78 14.45
C VAL A 389 -34.45 -1.09 15.34
N ARG A 390 -34.56 -0.82 16.65
CA ARG A 390 -33.55 -1.32 17.59
C ARG A 390 -33.75 -2.81 17.79
N VAL A 391 -32.66 -3.57 17.79
CA VAL A 391 -32.66 -5.03 17.93
C VAL A 391 -31.88 -5.46 19.17
N PRO A 392 -32.14 -6.66 19.73
CA PRO A 392 -31.50 -7.19 20.94
C PRO A 392 -30.06 -7.67 20.71
N THR A 393 -29.25 -6.87 20.00
CA THR A 393 -27.84 -7.10 19.72
C THR A 393 -26.97 -5.99 20.31
N HIS A 394 -25.73 -6.33 20.69
CA HIS A 394 -24.86 -5.47 21.52
C HIS A 394 -23.96 -4.52 20.71
N ASN A 395 -23.51 -4.94 19.53
CA ASN A 395 -22.78 -4.12 18.57
C ASN A 395 -23.28 -4.40 17.15
N VAL A 396 -22.75 -3.66 16.17
CA VAL A 396 -23.03 -3.84 14.75
C VAL A 396 -24.43 -3.32 14.40
N SER A 397 -24.61 -2.86 13.17
CA SER A 397 -25.89 -2.41 12.66
C SER A 397 -25.94 -2.64 11.16
N MET A 398 -27.10 -3.04 10.65
CA MET A 398 -27.33 -3.23 9.23
C MET A 398 -28.17 -2.08 8.67
N VAL A 399 -27.72 -1.50 7.57
CA VAL A 399 -28.51 -0.63 6.73
C VAL A 399 -29.14 -1.47 5.63
N ASP A 400 -30.46 -1.56 5.63
CA ASP A 400 -31.26 -2.09 4.54
C ASP A 400 -31.81 -0.87 3.77
N LEU A 401 -31.44 -0.73 2.49
CA LEU A 401 -31.82 0.41 1.64
C LEU A 401 -32.66 -0.10 0.46
N LYS A 402 -33.80 0.54 0.22
CA LYS A 402 -34.53 0.44 -1.05
C LYS A 402 -34.45 1.76 -1.79
N PHE A 403 -34.28 1.73 -3.10
CA PHE A 403 -34.26 2.94 -3.94
C PHE A 403 -34.74 2.66 -5.36
N THR A 404 -35.23 3.70 -6.04
CA THR A 404 -35.48 3.68 -7.48
C THR A 404 -34.30 4.32 -8.19
N SER A 405 -33.65 3.58 -9.08
CA SER A 405 -32.66 4.12 -10.01
C SER A 405 -33.34 4.78 -11.21
N LYS A 406 -32.75 5.86 -11.71
CA LYS A 406 -33.21 6.52 -12.96
C LYS A 406 -32.87 5.68 -14.19
N SER A 407 -31.66 5.10 -14.19
CA SER A 407 -31.24 4.13 -15.19
C SER A 407 -31.85 2.76 -14.90
N LYS A 408 -32.15 1.98 -15.94
CA LYS A 408 -32.36 0.53 -15.79
C LYS A 408 -31.07 -0.12 -15.28
N THR A 409 -31.20 -1.14 -14.44
CA THR A 409 -30.07 -1.83 -13.83
C THR A 409 -30.40 -3.29 -13.45
N SER A 410 -29.39 -4.03 -12.99
CA SER A 410 -29.50 -5.41 -12.53
C SER A 410 -28.74 -5.65 -11.22
N ALA A 411 -29.05 -6.75 -10.52
CA ALA A 411 -28.33 -7.11 -9.30
C ALA A 411 -26.85 -7.43 -9.54
N ILE A 412 -26.50 -7.91 -10.74
CA ILE A 412 -25.11 -8.15 -11.14
C ILE A 412 -24.38 -6.81 -11.31
N GLU A 413 -24.98 -5.87 -12.04
CA GLU A 413 -24.39 -4.55 -12.29
C GLU A 413 -24.17 -3.75 -11.01
N ILE A 414 -25.15 -3.70 -10.10
CA ILE A 414 -25.01 -3.07 -8.77
C ILE A 414 -23.84 -3.70 -7.99
N ASN A 415 -23.72 -5.03 -8.04
CA ASN A 415 -22.64 -5.76 -7.37
C ASN A 415 -21.26 -5.44 -7.97
N GLU A 416 -21.10 -5.37 -9.30
CA GLU A 416 -19.84 -4.97 -9.93
C GLU A 416 -19.49 -3.49 -9.69
N ILE A 417 -20.48 -2.58 -9.75
CA ILE A 417 -20.30 -1.15 -9.40
C ILE A 417 -19.70 -1.00 -7.99
N ILE A 418 -20.21 -1.77 -7.02
CA ILE A 418 -19.69 -1.74 -5.64
C ILE A 418 -18.29 -2.37 -5.54
N LYS A 419 -18.05 -3.50 -6.22
CA LYS A 419 -16.72 -4.14 -6.25
C LYS A 419 -15.65 -3.23 -6.84
N ASP A 420 -15.94 -2.51 -7.93
CA ASP A 420 -15.01 -1.59 -8.56
C ASP A 420 -14.81 -0.32 -7.74
N ALA A 421 -15.87 0.20 -7.10
CA ALA A 421 -15.73 1.31 -6.17
C ALA A 421 -14.86 0.94 -4.95
N ALA A 422 -14.97 -0.28 -4.42
CA ALA A 422 -14.13 -0.77 -3.31
C ALA A 422 -12.63 -0.90 -3.68
N LYS A 423 -12.28 -1.00 -4.97
CA LYS A 423 -10.89 -0.94 -5.46
C LYS A 423 -10.33 0.49 -5.52
N SER A 424 -11.18 1.51 -5.37
CA SER A 424 -10.82 2.93 -5.47
C SER A 424 -10.52 3.57 -4.10
N LYS A 425 -10.37 4.91 -4.06
CA LYS A 425 -10.08 5.67 -2.82
C LYS A 425 -11.11 5.44 -1.71
N ILE A 426 -12.38 5.18 -2.05
CA ILE A 426 -13.45 4.92 -1.08
C ILE A 426 -13.35 3.53 -0.43
N GLY A 427 -12.54 2.62 -1.01
CA GLY A 427 -12.16 1.32 -0.43
C GLY A 427 -11.44 1.39 0.93
N LYS A 428 -11.09 2.59 1.40
CA LYS A 428 -10.64 2.84 2.78
C LYS A 428 -11.75 2.71 3.82
N VAL A 429 -13.00 2.96 3.43
CA VAL A 429 -14.17 2.96 4.33
C VAL A 429 -15.29 2.03 3.86
N LEU A 430 -15.31 1.68 2.57
CA LEU A 430 -16.19 0.68 1.99
C LEU A 430 -15.43 -0.62 1.74
N ASP A 431 -16.12 -1.73 1.94
CA ASP A 431 -15.74 -3.06 1.47
C ASP A 431 -17.00 -3.84 1.04
N TYR A 432 -16.84 -5.08 0.58
CA TYR A 432 -17.95 -5.97 0.26
C TYR A 432 -17.71 -7.40 0.73
N THR A 433 -18.80 -8.17 0.90
CA THR A 433 -18.73 -9.60 1.17
C THR A 433 -19.70 -10.40 0.30
N HIS A 434 -19.38 -11.68 0.12
CA HIS A 434 -20.23 -12.72 -0.48
C HIS A 434 -20.36 -13.95 0.46
N GLU A 435 -19.74 -13.90 1.64
CA GLU A 435 -19.87 -14.89 2.70
C GLU A 435 -21.22 -14.72 3.42
N GLU A 436 -21.85 -15.81 3.85
CA GLU A 436 -23.14 -15.81 4.56
C GLU A 436 -22.98 -15.41 6.05
N LEU A 437 -22.44 -14.21 6.29
CA LEU A 437 -22.11 -13.69 7.62
C LEU A 437 -23.30 -13.08 8.35
N VAL A 438 -23.31 -13.20 9.67
CA VAL A 438 -24.28 -12.57 10.58
C VAL A 438 -23.66 -11.40 11.33
N SER A 439 -24.51 -10.58 11.96
CA SER A 439 -24.09 -9.33 12.60
C SER A 439 -22.81 -9.44 13.45
N ILE A 440 -22.67 -10.44 14.33
CA ILE A 440 -21.52 -10.54 15.25
C ILE A 440 -20.18 -10.84 14.55
N ASP A 441 -20.19 -11.42 13.36
CA ASP A 441 -18.97 -11.71 12.57
C ASP A 441 -18.31 -10.41 12.06
N PHE A 442 -19.07 -9.32 12.11
CA PHE A 442 -18.59 -7.98 11.90
C PHE A 442 -18.42 -7.26 13.26
N ASN A 443 -17.46 -7.63 14.14
CA ASN A 443 -17.13 -6.88 15.39
C ASN A 443 -15.66 -6.32 15.41
N HIS A 444 -15.44 -4.97 15.50
CA HIS A 444 -14.17 -4.18 15.26
C HIS A 444 -13.65 -3.79 13.81
N ASN A 445 -14.39 -3.17 12.85
CA ASN A 445 -13.80 -2.85 11.51
C ASN A 445 -13.05 -1.52 11.45
N SER A 446 -12.06 -1.49 10.55
CA SER A 446 -11.58 -0.26 9.90
C SER A 446 -12.56 0.31 8.84
N LYS A 447 -13.34 -0.54 8.16
CA LYS A 447 -14.31 -0.17 7.12
C LYS A 447 -15.66 0.20 7.72
N SER A 448 -16.09 1.44 7.53
CA SER A 448 -17.38 1.96 8.00
C SER A 448 -18.62 1.37 7.31
N SER A 449 -18.45 0.68 6.18
CA SER A 449 -19.51 0.08 5.38
C SER A 449 -19.03 -1.20 4.71
N ILE A 450 -19.82 -2.26 4.79
CA ILE A 450 -19.51 -3.59 4.23
C ILE A 450 -20.75 -4.07 3.49
N PHE A 451 -20.72 -3.98 2.16
CA PHE A 451 -21.86 -4.30 1.31
C PHE A 451 -22.05 -5.80 1.14
N ASP A 452 -23.26 -6.31 1.35
CA ASP A 452 -23.58 -7.73 1.18
C ASP A 452 -24.09 -8.01 -0.24
N LEU A 453 -23.23 -8.63 -1.06
CA LEU A 453 -23.51 -8.96 -2.47
C LEU A 453 -24.65 -10.00 -2.62
N THR A 454 -24.98 -10.76 -1.56
CA THR A 454 -26.08 -11.75 -1.56
C THR A 454 -27.45 -11.09 -1.41
N GLN A 455 -27.50 -9.87 -0.86
CA GLN A 455 -28.74 -9.18 -0.49
C GLN A 455 -29.28 -8.24 -1.58
N THR A 456 -28.49 -7.96 -2.60
CA THR A 456 -28.89 -7.18 -3.77
C THR A 456 -30.07 -7.83 -4.50
N ARG A 457 -31.18 -7.11 -4.62
CA ARG A 457 -32.35 -7.50 -5.41
C ARG A 457 -32.78 -6.33 -6.28
N VAL A 458 -33.18 -6.60 -7.52
CA VAL A 458 -33.76 -5.59 -8.43
C VAL A 458 -35.10 -6.12 -8.93
N VAL A 459 -36.11 -5.27 -8.93
CA VAL A 459 -37.47 -5.53 -9.38
C VAL A 459 -37.81 -4.50 -10.48
N ASN A 460 -38.44 -4.96 -11.56
CA ASN A 460 -38.81 -4.14 -12.73
C ASN A 460 -37.64 -3.34 -13.32
N GLU A 461 -36.41 -3.86 -13.22
CA GLU A 461 -35.16 -3.26 -13.71
C GLU A 461 -34.79 -1.89 -13.08
N ASN A 462 -35.51 -1.38 -12.07
CA ASN A 462 -35.20 -0.09 -11.45
C ASN A 462 -35.45 0.02 -9.94
N PHE A 463 -36.34 -0.79 -9.36
CA PHE A 463 -36.59 -0.79 -7.92
C PHE A 463 -35.61 -1.75 -7.23
N CYS A 464 -34.63 -1.18 -6.57
CA CYS A 464 -33.46 -1.86 -6.03
C CYS A 464 -33.54 -1.98 -4.51
N ARG A 465 -33.11 -3.12 -3.96
CA ARG A 465 -32.82 -3.32 -2.54
C ARG A 465 -31.36 -3.74 -2.39
N ILE A 466 -30.65 -3.15 -1.44
CA ILE A 466 -29.31 -3.58 -0.99
C ILE A 466 -29.26 -3.68 0.53
N ALA A 467 -28.24 -4.36 1.07
CA ALA A 467 -27.94 -4.37 2.50
C ALA A 467 -26.44 -4.19 2.76
N ALA A 468 -26.09 -3.60 3.90
CA ALA A 468 -24.71 -3.46 4.35
C ALA A 468 -24.60 -3.50 5.88
N CYS A 469 -23.52 -4.09 6.37
CA CYS A 469 -23.13 -4.18 7.78
C CYS A 469 -21.85 -3.37 8.04
N ALA A 470 -21.41 -3.27 9.30
CA ALA A 470 -20.15 -2.63 9.65
C ALA A 470 -19.63 -3.11 11.02
N ASP A 471 -18.59 -3.98 11.02
CA ASP A 471 -17.50 -4.05 12.02
C ASP A 471 -16.43 -5.26 11.88
N ILE A 472 -16.01 -5.96 10.80
CA ILE A 472 -15.04 -7.12 10.92
C ILE A 472 -13.64 -6.88 11.60
N LEU A 473 -13.21 -7.83 12.46
CA LEU A 473 -11.81 -8.28 12.71
C LEU A 473 -11.85 -9.78 13.14
N ASP A 474 -10.71 -10.42 13.43
CA ASP A 474 -10.60 -11.83 13.89
C ASP A 474 -11.04 -12.91 12.85
N LYS A 475 -10.18 -13.19 11.85
CA LYS A 475 -10.31 -14.36 10.94
C LYS A 475 -9.17 -15.37 11.16
N LYS A 476 -9.50 -16.66 11.17
CA LYS A 476 -8.57 -17.80 11.08
C LYS A 476 -8.16 -17.97 9.62
N VAL A 477 -6.87 -18.08 9.34
CA VAL A 477 -6.33 -18.08 7.98
C VAL A 477 -5.54 -19.35 7.72
N PHE A 478 -6.01 -20.19 6.79
CA PHE A 478 -5.24 -21.35 6.30
C PHE A 478 -4.23 -20.86 5.27
N LEU A 479 -2.97 -20.69 5.68
CA LEU A 479 -1.87 -20.27 4.80
C LEU A 479 -1.13 -21.52 4.29
N ARG A 480 -1.39 -21.88 3.03
CA ARG A 480 -0.73 -22.99 2.34
C ARG A 480 0.56 -22.53 1.69
N VAL A 481 1.69 -23.06 2.15
CA VAL A 481 3.05 -22.68 1.75
C VAL A 481 3.85 -23.87 1.23
N ASP A 482 5.01 -23.63 0.63
CA ASP A 482 6.01 -24.66 0.29
C ASP A 482 7.19 -24.61 1.26
N LEU A 483 7.21 -25.51 2.24
CA LEU A 483 8.29 -25.68 3.23
C LEU A 483 9.18 -26.89 2.91
N ASN A 484 9.09 -27.47 1.71
CA ASN A 484 9.92 -28.60 1.31
C ASN A 484 11.36 -28.12 0.99
N VAL A 485 12.16 -27.89 2.03
CA VAL A 485 13.57 -27.49 1.98
C VAL A 485 14.51 -28.71 2.00
N PRO A 486 15.71 -28.61 1.40
CA PRO A 486 16.73 -29.65 1.51
C PRO A 486 17.36 -29.67 2.91
N ILE A 487 17.52 -30.87 3.48
CA ILE A 487 18.16 -31.10 4.79
C ILE A 487 19.27 -32.13 4.63
N ILE A 488 20.45 -31.83 5.18
CA ILE A 488 21.59 -32.76 5.33
C ILE A 488 21.99 -32.74 6.80
N ASP A 489 22.21 -33.91 7.41
CA ASP A 489 22.62 -34.07 8.82
C ASP A 489 21.80 -33.26 9.83
N LYS A 490 20.48 -33.16 9.57
CA LYS A 490 19.48 -32.39 10.32
C LYS A 490 19.63 -30.85 10.26
N GLN A 491 20.47 -30.34 9.36
CA GLN A 491 20.60 -28.92 9.07
C GLN A 491 19.93 -28.57 7.73
N ILE A 492 19.20 -27.46 7.71
CA ILE A 492 18.60 -26.90 6.48
C ILE A 492 19.73 -26.23 5.69
N ILE A 493 20.06 -26.77 4.51
CA ILE A 493 21.18 -26.26 3.69
C ILE A 493 20.76 -25.09 2.78
N ASP A 494 19.47 -24.97 2.51
CA ASP A 494 18.85 -23.84 1.80
C ASP A 494 17.51 -23.49 2.46
N ALA A 495 17.45 -22.30 3.05
CA ALA A 495 16.26 -21.76 3.69
C ALA A 495 15.42 -20.83 2.79
N THR A 496 15.78 -20.66 1.50
CA THR A 496 15.14 -19.71 0.57
C THR A 496 13.62 -19.85 0.53
N ARG A 497 13.10 -21.07 0.60
CA ARG A 497 11.66 -21.36 0.62
C ARG A 497 10.95 -20.89 1.90
N ILE A 498 11.64 -20.89 3.03
CA ILE A 498 11.15 -20.31 4.29
C ILE A 498 11.18 -18.79 4.19
N SER A 499 12.28 -18.21 3.69
CA SER A 499 12.42 -16.77 3.48
C SER A 499 11.38 -16.20 2.49
N SER A 500 11.00 -16.95 1.46
CA SER A 500 10.08 -16.48 0.43
C SER A 500 8.62 -16.34 0.89
N ILE A 501 8.22 -16.99 1.99
CA ILE A 501 6.85 -16.92 2.52
C ILE A 501 6.68 -15.86 3.63
N LEU A 502 7.80 -15.29 4.11
CA LEU A 502 7.80 -14.31 5.20
C LEU A 502 6.91 -13.08 4.91
N PRO A 503 6.92 -12.46 3.71
CA PRO A 503 6.07 -11.29 3.45
C PRO A 503 4.57 -11.57 3.66
N THR A 504 4.09 -12.76 3.29
CA THR A 504 2.69 -13.17 3.46
C THR A 504 2.40 -13.48 4.94
N LEU A 505 3.33 -14.15 5.63
CA LEU A 505 3.19 -14.47 7.06
C LEU A 505 3.20 -13.21 7.94
N GLU A 506 4.17 -12.32 7.73
CA GLU A 506 4.30 -11.02 8.40
C GLU A 506 3.05 -10.16 8.19
N TYR A 507 2.54 -10.06 6.97
CA TYR A 507 1.32 -9.31 6.66
C TYR A 507 0.10 -9.85 7.41
N LEU A 508 -0.09 -11.18 7.46
CA LEU A 508 -1.21 -11.78 8.18
C LEU A 508 -1.09 -11.58 9.69
N VAL A 509 0.09 -11.78 10.28
CA VAL A 509 0.35 -11.59 11.72
C VAL A 509 0.23 -10.11 12.13
N ALA A 510 0.69 -9.18 11.28
CA ALA A 510 0.51 -7.74 11.48
C ALA A 510 -0.98 -7.35 11.48
N ASN A 511 -1.78 -7.91 10.57
CA ASN A 511 -3.24 -7.75 10.50
C ASN A 511 -4.01 -8.67 11.48
N LYS A 512 -3.35 -9.19 12.53
CA LYS A 512 -3.95 -9.93 13.66
C LYS A 512 -4.63 -11.26 13.31
N ALA A 513 -4.41 -11.80 12.10
CA ALA A 513 -4.90 -13.12 11.72
C ALA A 513 -4.42 -14.22 12.69
N LYS A 514 -5.25 -15.24 12.88
CA LYS A 514 -4.87 -16.49 13.55
C LYS A 514 -4.35 -17.44 12.47
N VAL A 515 -3.02 -17.53 12.32
CA VAL A 515 -2.42 -18.13 11.11
C VAL A 515 -2.21 -19.63 11.31
N ILE A 516 -2.84 -20.41 10.44
CA ILE A 516 -2.74 -21.86 10.36
C ILE A 516 -1.82 -22.17 9.18
N LEU A 517 -0.54 -22.33 9.47
CA LEU A 517 0.51 -22.56 8.47
C LEU A 517 0.51 -24.04 8.09
N ALA A 518 0.33 -24.33 6.81
CA ALA A 518 0.17 -25.70 6.31
C ALA A 518 1.09 -25.98 5.11
N SER A 519 1.75 -27.14 5.12
CA SER A 519 2.68 -27.51 4.05
C SER A 519 2.88 -29.01 3.89
N HIS A 520 3.77 -29.37 2.96
CA HIS A 520 4.22 -30.73 2.72
C HIS A 520 5.74 -30.80 2.90
N PHE A 521 6.25 -31.99 3.19
CA PHE A 521 7.70 -32.24 3.23
C PHE A 521 8.02 -33.63 2.69
N GLY A 522 8.99 -33.73 1.79
CA GLY A 522 9.42 -34.99 1.16
C GLY A 522 8.32 -35.72 0.40
N ARG A 523 8.42 -37.06 0.40
CA ARG A 523 7.45 -38.00 -0.18
C ARG A 523 7.21 -39.19 0.77
N PRO A 524 6.47 -38.99 1.87
CA PRO A 524 6.15 -40.04 2.83
C PRO A 524 5.03 -41.00 2.38
N ASN A 525 4.40 -40.75 1.22
CA ASN A 525 3.39 -41.61 0.59
C ASN A 525 2.20 -41.96 1.50
N GLY A 526 1.75 -41.01 2.32
CA GLY A 526 0.63 -41.20 3.25
C GLY A 526 0.93 -42.09 4.45
N ASN A 527 2.10 -41.91 5.07
CA ASN A 527 2.50 -42.56 6.32
C ASN A 527 3.18 -41.52 7.21
N LYS A 528 3.01 -41.54 8.55
CA LYS A 528 3.76 -40.64 9.44
C LYS A 528 5.23 -41.08 9.50
N VAL A 529 6.14 -40.29 8.92
CA VAL A 529 7.58 -40.58 8.83
C VAL A 529 8.36 -39.52 9.63
N PRO A 530 9.00 -39.85 10.77
CA PRO A 530 9.59 -38.85 11.67
C PRO A 530 10.62 -37.91 11.04
N SER A 531 11.47 -38.42 10.12
CA SER A 531 12.44 -37.60 9.37
C SER A 531 11.80 -36.66 8.34
N MET A 532 10.49 -36.78 8.11
CA MET A 532 9.70 -35.90 7.24
C MET A 532 8.61 -35.13 8.00
N SER A 533 8.70 -35.04 9.33
CA SER A 533 7.83 -34.14 10.11
C SER A 533 8.18 -32.68 9.83
N LEU A 534 7.19 -31.79 9.83
CA LEU A 534 7.40 -30.34 9.76
C LEU A 534 7.94 -29.75 11.08
N GLN A 535 7.89 -30.50 12.19
CA GLN A 535 8.40 -30.06 13.49
C GLN A 535 9.88 -29.61 13.44
N GLN A 536 10.70 -30.25 12.60
CA GLN A 536 12.12 -29.94 12.46
C GLN A 536 12.40 -28.56 11.83
N LEU A 537 11.40 -27.96 11.18
CA LEU A 537 11.52 -26.62 10.57
C LEU A 537 11.14 -25.48 11.52
N VAL A 538 10.39 -25.78 12.59
CA VAL A 538 9.89 -24.80 13.58
C VAL A 538 10.99 -23.84 14.07
N PRO A 539 12.21 -24.29 14.44
CA PRO A 539 13.25 -23.38 14.95
C PRO A 539 13.72 -22.37 13.90
N GLU A 540 13.83 -22.78 12.63
CA GLU A 540 14.33 -21.92 11.55
C GLU A 540 13.24 -20.97 11.04
N ILE A 541 11.98 -21.42 10.97
CA ILE A 541 10.83 -20.54 10.67
C ILE A 541 10.69 -19.46 11.76
N ALA A 542 10.79 -19.83 13.04
CA ALA A 542 10.74 -18.87 14.15
C ALA A 542 11.93 -17.88 14.11
N LYS A 543 13.14 -18.38 13.84
CA LYS A 543 14.37 -17.58 13.70
C LYS A 543 14.32 -16.58 12.55
N LEU A 544 13.76 -16.97 11.40
CA LEU A 544 13.70 -16.12 10.20
C LEU A 544 12.51 -15.15 10.22
N SER A 545 11.35 -15.55 10.76
CA SER A 545 10.16 -14.69 10.84
C SER A 545 10.13 -13.78 12.08
N GLY A 546 10.90 -14.10 13.12
CA GLY A 546 10.83 -13.41 14.42
C GLY A 546 9.57 -13.74 15.25
N TYR A 547 8.69 -14.62 14.77
CA TYR A 547 7.46 -15.01 15.48
C TYR A 547 7.60 -16.33 16.22
N ALA A 548 6.84 -16.48 17.31
CA ALA A 548 6.66 -17.77 17.96
C ALA A 548 5.78 -18.66 17.08
N ILE A 549 6.34 -19.78 16.62
CA ILE A 549 5.64 -20.79 15.82
C ILE A 549 5.26 -21.95 16.75
N GLU A 550 3.97 -22.08 17.06
CA GLU A 550 3.45 -23.28 17.69
C GLU A 550 3.38 -24.44 16.68
N PHE A 551 3.42 -25.68 17.15
CA PHE A 551 3.35 -26.87 16.30
C PHE A 551 2.31 -27.86 16.82
N ILE A 552 1.69 -28.60 15.90
CA ILE A 552 0.83 -29.74 16.19
C ILE A 552 1.15 -30.93 15.27
N ASP A 553 1.22 -32.12 15.87
CA ASP A 553 1.58 -33.43 15.33
C ASP A 553 0.49 -34.08 14.44
N ASP A 554 -0.49 -33.30 14.01
CA ASP A 554 -1.61 -33.70 13.17
C ASP A 554 -2.08 -32.51 12.30
N SER A 555 -2.85 -32.78 11.24
CA SER A 555 -3.29 -31.75 10.29
C SER A 555 -4.80 -31.55 10.24
N VAL A 556 -5.60 -32.42 10.87
CA VAL A 556 -7.09 -32.37 10.85
C VAL A 556 -7.71 -32.89 12.15
N GLY A 557 -9.02 -32.65 12.33
CA GLY A 557 -9.83 -33.23 13.40
C GLY A 557 -9.69 -32.57 14.76
N ASN A 558 -10.41 -33.12 15.76
CA ASN A 558 -10.72 -32.45 17.03
C ASN A 558 -9.50 -31.86 17.76
N LYS A 559 -8.35 -32.57 17.78
CA LYS A 559 -7.11 -32.08 18.43
C LYS A 559 -6.60 -30.78 17.80
N VAL A 560 -6.70 -30.68 16.47
CA VAL A 560 -6.29 -29.52 15.68
C VAL A 560 -7.30 -28.39 15.82
N GLU A 561 -8.60 -28.71 15.73
CA GLU A 561 -9.68 -27.73 15.97
C GLU A 561 -9.59 -27.11 17.37
N GLU A 562 -9.37 -27.93 18.41
CA GLU A 562 -9.15 -27.46 19.78
C GLU A 562 -7.90 -26.59 19.95
N LYS A 563 -6.83 -26.86 19.21
CA LYS A 563 -5.59 -26.07 19.25
C LYS A 563 -5.81 -24.72 18.57
N ILE A 564 -6.51 -24.71 17.43
CA ILE A 564 -6.85 -23.49 16.68
C ILE A 564 -7.85 -22.61 17.44
N MET A 565 -8.84 -23.18 18.12
CA MET A 565 -9.75 -22.43 19.01
C MET A 565 -9.01 -21.74 20.18
N LYS A 566 -7.78 -22.15 20.50
CA LYS A 566 -6.95 -21.59 21.58
C LYS A 566 -5.90 -20.57 21.08
N LEU A 567 -5.81 -20.33 19.75
CA LEU A 567 -4.93 -19.31 19.17
C LEU A 567 -5.43 -17.88 19.45
N LYS A 568 -4.50 -17.00 19.80
CA LYS A 568 -4.72 -15.55 19.94
C LYS A 568 -4.36 -14.81 18.63
N GLU A 569 -4.80 -13.56 18.54
CA GLU A 569 -4.46 -12.64 17.44
C GLU A 569 -2.95 -12.63 17.10
N GLY A 570 -2.58 -13.00 15.87
CA GLY A 570 -1.19 -13.01 15.43
C GLY A 570 -0.32 -14.16 15.96
N GLU A 571 -0.90 -15.16 16.63
CA GLU A 571 -0.20 -16.42 16.88
C GLU A 571 -0.23 -17.31 15.62
N VAL A 572 0.84 -18.09 15.42
CA VAL A 572 1.04 -18.95 14.25
C VAL A 572 1.12 -20.41 14.68
N LEU A 573 0.27 -21.26 14.11
CA LEU A 573 0.28 -22.71 14.29
C LEU A 573 0.73 -23.41 13.01
N LEU A 574 1.84 -24.12 13.06
CA LEU A 574 2.27 -25.04 12.02
C LEU A 574 1.59 -26.40 12.20
N LEU A 575 0.81 -26.80 11.21
CA LEU A 575 0.26 -28.16 11.09
C LEU A 575 1.36 -29.17 10.71
N GLU A 576 1.13 -30.44 10.99
CA GLU A 576 1.99 -31.51 10.49
C GLU A 576 1.89 -31.69 8.96
N ASN A 577 2.90 -32.34 8.37
CA ASN A 577 3.07 -32.63 6.96
C ASN A 577 1.82 -33.24 6.31
N LEU A 578 1.18 -32.48 5.42
CA LEU A 578 -0.06 -32.87 4.73
C LEU A 578 0.08 -34.18 3.92
N ARG A 579 1.29 -34.55 3.47
CA ARG A 579 1.54 -35.83 2.77
C ARG A 579 1.55 -37.06 3.69
N PHE A 580 1.40 -36.91 5.00
CA PHE A 580 1.14 -38.05 5.90
C PHE A 580 -0.26 -38.64 5.71
N TYR A 581 -1.16 -37.91 5.03
CA TYR A 581 -2.48 -38.33 4.61
C TYR A 581 -2.41 -38.69 3.12
N LYS A 582 -2.98 -39.83 2.71
CA LYS A 582 -3.05 -40.24 1.28
C LYS A 582 -4.04 -39.36 0.52
N GLU A 583 -5.03 -38.90 1.28
CA GLU A 583 -6.14 -38.02 0.94
C GLU A 583 -5.68 -36.67 0.34
N GLU A 584 -4.51 -36.16 0.74
CA GLU A 584 -3.88 -34.95 0.18
C GLU A 584 -3.57 -35.12 -1.32
N GLU A 585 -2.84 -36.18 -1.69
CA GLU A 585 -2.36 -36.38 -3.05
C GLU A 585 -3.45 -36.97 -3.98
N SER A 586 -4.50 -37.57 -3.41
CA SER A 586 -5.69 -38.00 -4.15
C SER A 586 -6.77 -36.92 -4.28
N ASN A 587 -6.57 -35.71 -3.72
CA ASN A 587 -7.56 -34.63 -3.68
C ASN A 587 -8.92 -35.08 -3.10
N GLU A 588 -8.89 -35.80 -1.98
CA GLU A 588 -10.09 -36.38 -1.36
C GLU A 588 -10.97 -35.27 -0.75
N ILE A 589 -12.29 -35.37 -0.97
CA ILE A 589 -13.25 -34.29 -0.71
C ILE A 589 -13.61 -34.14 0.77
N THR A 590 -13.59 -35.21 1.56
CA THR A 590 -13.85 -35.14 3.02
C THR A 590 -12.64 -34.58 3.76
N PHE A 591 -11.42 -34.94 3.37
CA PHE A 591 -10.19 -34.34 3.88
C PHE A 591 -10.08 -32.87 3.47
N SER A 592 -10.46 -32.52 2.23
CA SER A 592 -10.56 -31.12 1.77
C SER A 592 -11.50 -30.28 2.65
N LYS A 593 -12.67 -30.83 3.00
CA LYS A 593 -13.61 -30.20 3.96
C LYS A 593 -13.05 -30.13 5.38
N ALA A 594 -12.31 -31.15 5.82
CA ALA A 594 -11.70 -31.18 7.15
C ALA A 594 -10.60 -30.10 7.30
N LEU A 595 -9.81 -29.85 6.25
CA LEU A 595 -8.87 -28.73 6.20
C LEU A 595 -9.59 -27.37 6.15
N ALA A 596 -10.64 -27.25 5.31
CA ALA A 596 -11.41 -26.01 5.18
C ALA A 596 -12.05 -25.57 6.51
N LYS A 597 -12.62 -26.51 7.26
CA LYS A 597 -13.27 -26.29 8.57
C LYS A 597 -12.35 -25.61 9.60
N LEU A 598 -11.02 -25.73 9.46
CA LEU A 598 -10.05 -25.14 10.38
C LEU A 598 -10.01 -23.61 10.30
N ALA A 599 -10.33 -23.03 9.15
CA ALA A 599 -10.14 -21.61 8.86
C ALA A 599 -11.43 -20.93 8.38
N ASP A 600 -11.39 -19.61 8.29
CA ASP A 600 -12.47 -18.79 7.74
C ASP A 600 -12.13 -18.32 6.31
N ILE A 601 -10.83 -18.17 6.01
CA ILE A 601 -10.30 -17.92 4.66
C ILE A 601 -9.05 -18.77 4.37
N TYR A 602 -8.79 -19.01 3.09
CA TYR A 602 -7.64 -19.73 2.56
C TYR A 602 -6.72 -18.80 1.75
N VAL A 603 -5.41 -18.93 1.97
CA VAL A 603 -4.36 -18.22 1.22
C VAL A 603 -3.40 -19.25 0.63
N ASN A 604 -3.33 -19.33 -0.69
CA ASN A 604 -2.36 -20.15 -1.39
C ASN A 604 -1.11 -19.33 -1.72
N ASP A 605 0.00 -19.66 -1.07
CA ASP A 605 1.33 -19.11 -1.33
C ASP A 605 2.31 -20.22 -1.80
N ALA A 606 1.77 -21.37 -2.23
CA ALA A 606 2.51 -22.55 -2.67
C ALA A 606 2.47 -22.72 -4.20
N PHE A 607 2.98 -21.72 -4.94
CA PHE A 607 3.01 -21.74 -6.41
C PHE A 607 3.62 -23.04 -6.97
N SER A 608 4.76 -23.47 -6.43
CA SER A 608 5.45 -24.72 -6.77
C SER A 608 4.58 -25.99 -6.67
N CYS A 609 3.59 -26.00 -5.78
CA CYS A 609 2.65 -27.10 -5.58
C CYS A 609 1.43 -27.02 -6.51
N SER A 610 1.11 -25.83 -7.02
CA SER A 610 -0.19 -25.52 -7.62
C SER A 610 -0.39 -26.03 -9.05
N HIS A 611 0.63 -26.70 -9.61
CA HIS A 611 0.51 -27.53 -10.81
C HIS A 611 -0.08 -28.94 -10.53
N ARG A 612 -0.55 -29.21 -9.30
CA ARG A 612 -1.17 -30.46 -8.88
C ARG A 612 -2.54 -30.21 -8.25
N SER A 613 -3.51 -31.04 -8.63
CA SER A 613 -4.79 -31.11 -7.93
C SER A 613 -4.60 -31.92 -6.65
N HIS A 614 -4.40 -31.22 -5.53
CA HIS A 614 -4.25 -31.77 -4.18
C HIS A 614 -5.35 -31.20 -3.27
N ALA A 615 -5.71 -31.91 -2.21
CA ALA A 615 -6.76 -31.48 -1.29
C ALA A 615 -6.48 -30.09 -0.71
N SER A 616 -5.24 -29.86 -0.24
CA SER A 616 -4.81 -28.56 0.30
C SER A 616 -4.54 -27.46 -0.74
N ILE A 617 -4.78 -27.70 -2.04
CA ILE A 617 -4.50 -26.76 -3.14
C ILE A 617 -5.77 -26.45 -3.97
N VAL A 618 -6.57 -27.46 -4.30
CA VAL A 618 -7.74 -27.39 -5.22
C VAL A 618 -9.02 -27.93 -4.56
N GLY A 619 -8.91 -28.87 -3.61
CA GLY A 619 -10.06 -29.39 -2.88
C GLY A 619 -10.61 -28.37 -1.87
N ILE A 620 -9.73 -27.76 -1.08
CA ILE A 620 -10.06 -26.80 0.00
C ILE A 620 -10.76 -25.54 -0.52
N THR A 621 -10.42 -25.09 -1.74
CA THR A 621 -10.96 -23.85 -2.34
C THR A 621 -12.42 -23.94 -2.73
N GLN A 622 -13.02 -25.14 -2.69
CA GLN A 622 -14.44 -25.38 -2.92
C GLN A 622 -15.30 -25.09 -1.68
N PHE A 623 -14.68 -24.81 -0.53
CA PHE A 623 -15.36 -24.74 0.77
C PHE A 623 -15.09 -23.46 1.58
N ILE A 624 -14.03 -22.70 1.30
CA ILE A 624 -13.74 -21.42 1.95
C ILE A 624 -13.20 -20.36 0.95
N PRO A 625 -13.44 -19.05 1.17
CA PRO A 625 -12.92 -17.97 0.34
C PRO A 625 -11.40 -18.07 0.16
N SER A 626 -10.94 -17.91 -1.08
CA SER A 626 -9.61 -18.34 -1.51
C SER A 626 -8.83 -17.22 -2.20
N TYR A 627 -7.62 -16.95 -1.71
CA TYR A 627 -6.76 -15.85 -2.14
C TYR A 627 -5.35 -16.32 -2.51
N ALA A 628 -4.61 -15.51 -3.25
CA ALA A 628 -3.17 -15.67 -3.44
C ALA A 628 -2.39 -15.02 -2.29
N GLY A 629 -1.27 -15.60 -1.88
CA GLY A 629 -0.24 -14.89 -1.13
C GLY A 629 0.73 -14.12 -2.05
N PHE A 630 1.69 -13.41 -1.48
CA PHE A 630 2.59 -12.55 -2.26
C PHE A 630 3.63 -13.31 -3.09
N LEU A 631 4.03 -14.53 -2.69
CA LEU A 631 4.88 -15.37 -3.53
C LEU A 631 4.07 -15.90 -4.72
N MET A 632 2.83 -16.33 -4.49
CA MET A 632 1.91 -16.73 -5.56
C MET A 632 1.64 -15.58 -6.55
N GLU A 633 1.30 -14.39 -6.05
CA GLU A 633 1.09 -13.19 -6.87
C GLU A 633 2.34 -12.83 -7.67
N LYS A 634 3.52 -12.86 -7.06
CA LYS A 634 4.81 -12.57 -7.70
C LYS A 634 5.15 -13.57 -8.80
N GLU A 635 4.98 -14.87 -8.57
CA GLU A 635 5.26 -15.91 -9.57
C GLU A 635 4.30 -15.82 -10.77
N ILE A 636 3.01 -15.59 -10.52
CA ILE A 636 2.02 -15.33 -11.59
C ILE A 636 2.38 -14.06 -12.36
N SER A 637 2.71 -12.96 -11.67
CA SER A 637 3.07 -11.68 -12.31
C SER A 637 4.35 -11.79 -13.15
N ASN A 638 5.36 -12.51 -12.67
CA ASN A 638 6.60 -12.75 -13.40
C ASN A 638 6.35 -13.56 -14.67
N LEU A 639 5.50 -14.59 -14.60
CA LEU A 639 5.16 -15.42 -15.76
C LEU A 639 4.28 -14.65 -16.75
N ASP A 640 3.28 -13.90 -16.29
CA ASP A 640 2.46 -13.07 -17.17
C ASP A 640 3.29 -11.97 -17.85
N LEU A 641 4.29 -11.39 -17.17
CA LEU A 641 5.24 -10.45 -17.76
C LEU A 641 6.04 -11.07 -18.93
N VAL A 642 6.31 -12.38 -18.92
CA VAL A 642 6.94 -13.10 -20.06
C VAL A 642 5.93 -13.41 -21.18
N LEU A 643 4.64 -13.60 -20.86
CA LEU A 643 3.61 -14.03 -21.81
C LEU A 643 2.81 -12.89 -22.45
N SER A 644 2.75 -11.73 -21.80
CA SER A 644 2.03 -10.53 -22.23
C SER A 644 2.89 -9.57 -23.08
N ASN A 645 4.21 -9.49 -22.83
CA ASN A 645 5.15 -8.65 -23.58
C ASN A 645 5.51 -9.23 -24.96
N GLN A 646 4.50 -9.50 -25.79
CA GLN A 646 4.66 -10.18 -27.07
C GLN A 646 5.31 -9.33 -28.18
N ASN A 647 5.62 -8.06 -27.93
CA ASN A 647 6.04 -7.11 -28.99
C ASN A 647 7.44 -6.49 -28.84
N GLU A 648 8.17 -6.68 -27.73
CA GLU A 648 9.52 -6.12 -27.59
C GLU A 648 10.48 -7.01 -26.79
N ALA A 649 11.56 -7.47 -27.43
CA ALA A 649 12.83 -7.88 -26.83
C ALA A 649 12.74 -8.90 -25.67
N THR A 650 11.87 -9.90 -25.79
CA THR A 650 11.76 -11.00 -24.83
C THR A 650 12.51 -12.24 -25.32
N VAL A 651 13.45 -12.72 -24.51
CA VAL A 651 14.38 -13.81 -24.81
C VAL A 651 14.14 -14.99 -23.86
N ALA A 652 14.14 -16.22 -24.37
CA ALA A 652 14.22 -17.42 -23.54
C ALA A 652 15.53 -18.18 -23.76
N ILE A 653 16.11 -18.69 -22.67
CA ILE A 653 17.26 -19.60 -22.67
C ILE A 653 16.80 -20.93 -22.08
N ILE A 654 16.80 -21.99 -22.88
CA ILE A 654 16.35 -23.33 -22.46
C ILE A 654 17.52 -24.30 -22.57
N GLY A 655 18.07 -24.68 -21.42
CA GLY A 655 19.28 -25.49 -21.29
C GLY A 655 19.12 -26.80 -20.53
N GLY A 656 20.23 -27.47 -20.24
CA GLY A 656 20.29 -28.72 -19.48
C GLY A 656 20.30 -30.00 -20.33
N GLY A 657 20.02 -31.13 -19.69
CA GLY A 657 20.41 -32.44 -20.23
C GLY A 657 19.47 -33.11 -21.24
N LYS A 658 18.17 -32.76 -21.30
CA LYS A 658 17.17 -33.51 -22.09
C LYS A 658 16.16 -32.62 -22.81
N VAL A 659 15.88 -32.97 -24.07
CA VAL A 659 14.80 -32.42 -24.89
C VAL A 659 13.45 -32.97 -24.43
N SER A 660 13.38 -34.26 -24.09
CA SER A 660 12.12 -34.95 -23.75
C SER A 660 11.35 -34.31 -22.60
N THR A 661 12.04 -33.71 -21.62
CA THR A 661 11.44 -32.99 -20.49
C THR A 661 11.05 -31.54 -20.81
N LYS A 662 11.55 -30.97 -21.93
CA LYS A 662 11.40 -29.54 -22.28
C LYS A 662 10.76 -29.27 -23.64
N PHE A 663 10.51 -30.27 -24.48
CA PHE A 663 9.98 -30.08 -25.83
C PHE A 663 8.67 -29.28 -25.87
N LYS A 664 7.77 -29.50 -24.90
CA LYS A 664 6.50 -28.74 -24.78
C LYS A 664 6.69 -27.25 -24.46
N ILE A 665 7.69 -26.90 -23.64
CA ILE A 665 7.98 -25.49 -23.33
C ILE A 665 8.77 -24.83 -24.48
N LEU A 666 9.63 -25.56 -25.19
CA LEU A 666 10.27 -25.08 -26.42
C LEU A 666 9.22 -24.66 -27.47
N ASP A 667 8.31 -25.57 -27.86
CA ASP A 667 7.28 -25.29 -28.88
C ASP A 667 6.33 -24.15 -28.46
N PHE A 668 5.94 -24.13 -27.18
CA PHE A 668 5.08 -23.07 -26.63
C PHE A 668 5.75 -21.68 -26.64
N LEU A 669 7.05 -21.58 -26.31
CA LEU A 669 7.78 -20.31 -26.29
C LEU A 669 8.20 -19.85 -27.70
N ALA A 670 8.56 -20.78 -28.57
CA ALA A 670 8.98 -20.49 -29.95
C ALA A 670 7.89 -19.77 -30.77
N ASP A 671 6.62 -20.07 -30.49
CA ASP A 671 5.47 -19.42 -31.14
C ASP A 671 5.09 -18.05 -30.52
N ARG A 672 5.75 -17.62 -29.43
CA ARG A 672 5.34 -16.46 -28.62
C ARG A 672 6.41 -15.38 -28.45
N LEU A 673 7.67 -15.78 -28.26
CA LEU A 673 8.77 -14.88 -27.96
C LEU A 673 9.48 -14.39 -29.23
N GLU A 674 10.45 -13.48 -29.06
CA GLU A 674 11.26 -12.95 -30.17
C GLU A 674 12.53 -13.77 -30.40
N HIS A 675 13.13 -14.28 -29.32
CA HIS A 675 14.36 -15.09 -29.38
C HIS A 675 14.26 -16.30 -28.46
N LEU A 676 14.66 -17.47 -28.96
CA LEU A 676 14.74 -18.72 -28.20
C LEU A 676 16.10 -19.39 -28.40
N ILE A 677 16.88 -19.45 -27.32
CA ILE A 677 18.24 -19.98 -27.28
C ILE A 677 18.17 -21.38 -26.67
N ILE A 678 18.62 -22.40 -27.43
CA ILE A 678 18.61 -23.80 -27.01
C ILE A 678 20.05 -24.24 -26.74
N THR A 679 20.33 -24.67 -25.51
CA THR A 679 21.70 -24.85 -24.98
C THR A 679 21.80 -26.10 -24.09
N GLY A 680 22.95 -26.36 -23.46
CA GLY A 680 23.22 -27.61 -22.74
C GLY A 680 23.26 -28.85 -23.66
N ALA A 681 23.44 -30.03 -23.07
CA ALA A 681 23.50 -31.28 -23.83
C ALA A 681 22.22 -31.58 -24.64
N MET A 682 21.08 -30.98 -24.30
CA MET A 682 19.87 -31.09 -25.14
C MET A 682 20.02 -30.46 -26.53
N ALA A 683 20.89 -29.45 -26.71
CA ALA A 683 21.19 -28.85 -28.01
C ALA A 683 21.80 -29.85 -29.01
N ASN A 684 22.54 -30.86 -28.53
CA ASN A 684 23.14 -31.91 -29.37
C ASN A 684 22.10 -32.68 -30.23
N THR A 685 20.87 -32.82 -29.71
CA THR A 685 19.77 -33.44 -30.44
C THR A 685 19.31 -32.59 -31.62
N PHE A 686 19.37 -31.26 -31.48
CA PHE A 686 19.11 -30.31 -32.57
C PHE A 686 20.26 -30.27 -33.58
N LEU A 687 21.52 -30.34 -33.13
CA LEU A 687 22.69 -30.48 -34.02
C LEU A 687 22.60 -31.75 -34.89
N LYS A 688 22.24 -32.90 -34.29
CA LYS A 688 21.98 -34.15 -35.03
C LYS A 688 20.78 -34.04 -35.97
N ALA A 689 19.72 -33.32 -35.59
CA ALA A 689 18.58 -33.04 -36.48
C ALA A 689 18.96 -32.17 -37.69
N MET A 690 19.92 -31.26 -37.53
CA MET A 690 20.56 -30.45 -38.57
C MET A 690 21.59 -31.24 -39.40
N GLY A 691 21.88 -32.50 -39.05
CA GLY A 691 22.84 -33.35 -39.75
C GLY A 691 24.32 -33.12 -39.39
N ARG A 692 24.62 -32.39 -38.30
CA ARG A 692 26.00 -32.12 -37.86
C ARG A 692 26.60 -33.30 -37.08
N GLU A 693 27.93 -33.37 -37.04
CA GLU A 693 28.62 -34.28 -36.14
C GLU A 693 28.64 -33.71 -34.71
N ILE A 694 28.58 -34.59 -33.70
CA ILE A 694 28.63 -34.23 -32.27
C ILE A 694 29.60 -35.13 -31.48
N GLY A 695 30.37 -35.98 -32.17
CA GLY A 695 31.28 -36.93 -31.54
C GLY A 695 30.57 -37.90 -30.60
N GLN A 696 31.04 -38.00 -29.35
CA GLN A 696 30.50 -38.88 -28.31
C GLN A 696 29.45 -38.19 -27.41
N SER A 697 28.96 -37.01 -27.81
CA SER A 697 28.04 -36.21 -27.00
C SER A 697 26.66 -36.85 -26.85
N TYR A 698 26.08 -36.75 -25.66
CA TYR A 698 24.73 -37.24 -25.38
C TYR A 698 23.68 -36.51 -26.23
N TYR A 699 22.76 -37.27 -26.83
CA TYR A 699 21.55 -36.78 -27.52
C TYR A 699 20.39 -37.76 -27.34
N GLU A 700 19.16 -37.31 -27.56
CA GLU A 700 17.96 -38.17 -27.50
C GLU A 700 17.53 -38.57 -28.91
N GLU A 701 18.00 -39.73 -29.40
CA GLU A 701 17.72 -40.25 -30.74
C GLU A 701 16.22 -40.29 -31.07
N SER A 702 15.39 -40.72 -30.10
CA SER A 702 13.92 -40.77 -30.21
C SER A 702 13.23 -39.40 -30.32
N PHE A 703 13.98 -38.31 -30.21
CA PHE A 703 13.53 -36.93 -30.41
C PHE A 703 14.18 -36.21 -31.60
N VAL A 704 15.13 -36.82 -32.33
CA VAL A 704 15.82 -36.18 -33.46
C VAL A 704 14.83 -35.81 -34.59
N THR A 705 13.84 -36.65 -34.87
CA THR A 705 12.79 -36.37 -35.87
C THR A 705 11.92 -35.18 -35.44
N GLN A 706 11.55 -35.10 -34.16
CA GLN A 706 10.72 -34.04 -33.59
C GLN A 706 11.50 -32.71 -33.51
N ALA A 707 12.79 -32.76 -33.17
CA ALA A 707 13.70 -31.63 -33.25
C ALA A 707 13.85 -31.12 -34.69
N LYS A 708 13.91 -32.02 -35.69
CA LYS A 708 13.95 -31.65 -37.11
C LYS A 708 12.64 -31.00 -37.59
N LEU A 709 11.50 -31.52 -37.13
CA LEU A 709 10.18 -30.94 -37.42
C LEU A 709 10.01 -29.55 -36.77
N PHE A 710 10.52 -29.37 -35.55
CA PHE A 710 10.58 -28.07 -34.87
C PHE A 710 11.46 -27.07 -35.63
N LEU A 711 12.70 -27.42 -35.99
CA LEU A 711 13.58 -26.52 -36.75
C LEU A 711 13.05 -26.16 -38.14
N ASN A 712 12.20 -27.00 -38.74
CA ASN A 712 11.54 -26.76 -40.02
C ASN A 712 10.18 -26.04 -39.88
N LYS A 713 9.64 -25.86 -38.67
CA LYS A 713 8.40 -25.12 -38.41
C LYS A 713 8.69 -23.62 -38.44
N GLN A 714 7.83 -22.86 -39.11
CA GLN A 714 7.92 -21.39 -39.05
C GLN A 714 7.45 -20.92 -37.67
N HIS A 715 8.40 -20.63 -36.80
CA HIS A 715 8.20 -20.05 -35.48
C HIS A 715 8.20 -18.52 -35.52
N LYS A 716 7.71 -17.89 -34.44
CA LYS A 716 7.83 -16.43 -34.24
C LYS A 716 9.22 -16.06 -33.74
N ALA A 717 9.77 -16.85 -32.81
CA ALA A 717 11.08 -16.64 -32.26
C ALA A 717 12.18 -17.00 -33.27
N LYS A 718 13.20 -16.15 -33.39
CA LYS A 718 14.49 -16.56 -33.98
C LYS A 718 15.11 -17.61 -33.05
N ILE A 719 15.29 -18.82 -33.58
CA ILE A 719 15.90 -19.95 -32.86
C ILE A 719 17.42 -19.84 -32.95
N TYR A 720 18.11 -19.98 -31.82
CA TYR A 720 19.56 -20.00 -31.74
C TYR A 720 20.04 -21.35 -31.20
N ILE A 721 20.90 -22.01 -31.97
CA ILE A 721 21.65 -23.21 -31.59
C ILE A 721 23.14 -22.82 -31.63
N PRO A 722 23.98 -23.15 -30.62
CA PRO A 722 25.39 -22.76 -30.60
C PRO A 722 26.18 -23.23 -31.83
N SER A 723 27.12 -22.39 -32.28
CA SER A 723 28.02 -22.65 -33.40
C SER A 723 29.39 -23.20 -32.96
N ASP A 724 29.73 -23.08 -31.69
CA ASP A 724 30.99 -23.57 -31.11
C ASP A 724 30.80 -24.02 -29.65
N PHE A 725 31.73 -24.88 -29.19
CA PHE A 725 31.58 -25.67 -27.98
C PHE A 725 32.91 -25.80 -27.24
N SER A 726 32.85 -25.81 -25.92
CA SER A 726 33.89 -26.35 -25.06
C SER A 726 33.68 -27.86 -24.95
N SER A 727 34.60 -28.62 -25.54
CA SER A 727 34.53 -30.07 -25.67
C SER A 727 35.69 -30.73 -24.93
N LEU A 728 35.44 -31.87 -24.30
CA LEU A 728 36.50 -32.78 -23.86
C LEU A 728 36.94 -33.64 -25.05
N ASP A 729 38.23 -33.67 -25.35
CA ASP A 729 38.78 -34.70 -26.24
C ASP A 729 39.04 -35.99 -25.45
N THR A 730 38.25 -37.04 -25.71
CA THR A 730 38.39 -38.34 -25.03
C THR A 730 39.71 -39.05 -25.34
N ALA A 731 40.43 -38.66 -26.40
CA ALA A 731 41.73 -39.23 -26.75
C ALA A 731 42.90 -38.63 -25.94
N THR A 732 42.82 -37.36 -25.54
CA THR A 732 43.89 -36.66 -24.77
C THR A 732 43.47 -36.16 -23.39
N ASN A 733 42.18 -36.29 -23.02
CA ASN A 733 41.56 -35.76 -21.80
C ASN A 733 41.70 -34.23 -21.61
N ASN A 734 41.99 -33.48 -22.68
CA ASN A 734 42.08 -32.03 -22.66
C ASN A 734 40.75 -31.38 -23.05
N VAL A 735 40.49 -30.19 -22.50
CA VAL A 735 39.41 -29.32 -22.98
C VAL A 735 39.90 -28.56 -24.22
N VAL A 736 39.09 -28.58 -25.28
CA VAL A 736 39.35 -27.89 -26.55
C VAL A 736 38.13 -27.11 -26.98
N ILE A 737 38.34 -25.96 -27.62
CA ILE A 737 37.27 -25.21 -28.30
C ILE A 737 37.10 -25.79 -29.71
N SER A 738 35.87 -26.20 -30.04
CA SER A 738 35.51 -26.79 -31.32
C SER A 738 34.29 -26.11 -31.91
N ASN A 739 34.44 -25.50 -33.10
CA ASN A 739 33.31 -25.06 -33.91
C ASN A 739 32.50 -26.29 -34.40
N VAL A 740 31.20 -26.13 -34.63
CA VAL A 740 30.24 -27.18 -35.01
C VAL A 740 30.68 -28.03 -36.22
N ASP A 741 31.39 -27.43 -37.17
CA ASP A 741 31.89 -28.13 -38.37
C ASP A 741 33.29 -28.74 -38.20
N SER A 742 33.87 -28.63 -37.00
CA SER A 742 35.16 -29.22 -36.63
C SER A 742 35.06 -30.40 -35.65
N ILE A 743 33.84 -30.77 -35.22
CA ILE A 743 33.65 -31.78 -34.16
C ILE A 743 34.01 -33.19 -34.65
N THR A 744 35.06 -33.77 -34.07
CA THR A 744 35.54 -35.11 -34.41
C THR A 744 34.89 -36.20 -33.56
N LYS A 745 35.10 -37.47 -33.93
CA LYS A 745 34.60 -38.64 -33.17
C LYS A 745 35.25 -38.85 -31.80
N SER A 746 36.34 -38.15 -31.47
CA SER A 746 36.92 -38.20 -30.12
C SER A 746 36.39 -37.11 -29.18
N LEU A 747 35.72 -36.08 -29.70
CA LEU A 747 35.21 -34.98 -28.89
C LEU A 747 33.86 -35.31 -28.22
N GLN A 748 33.65 -34.71 -27.05
CA GLN A 748 32.40 -34.73 -26.31
C GLN A 748 32.08 -33.31 -25.80
N ILE A 749 30.96 -32.74 -26.24
CA ILE A 749 30.47 -31.40 -25.92
C ILE A 749 30.02 -31.36 -24.44
N TYR A 750 30.50 -30.37 -23.69
CA TYR A 750 30.14 -30.19 -22.28
C TYR A 750 29.75 -28.76 -21.87
N ASP A 751 30.26 -27.71 -22.51
CA ASP A 751 29.82 -26.32 -22.31
C ASP A 751 29.83 -25.55 -23.65
N LEU A 752 29.29 -24.33 -23.67
CA LEU A 752 29.32 -23.43 -24.83
C LEU A 752 30.76 -23.01 -25.20
N GLY A 753 30.97 -22.66 -26.46
CA GLY A 753 32.19 -21.98 -26.91
C GLY A 753 32.10 -20.44 -26.85
N PRO A 754 33.24 -19.75 -26.99
CA PRO A 754 33.32 -18.29 -26.92
C PRO A 754 32.57 -17.53 -28.04
N GLU A 755 32.44 -18.08 -29.25
CA GLU A 755 31.71 -17.41 -30.35
C GLU A 755 30.20 -17.35 -30.02
N SER A 756 29.63 -18.49 -29.65
CA SER A 756 28.24 -18.65 -29.24
C SER A 756 27.94 -17.87 -27.97
N TYR A 757 28.89 -17.80 -27.02
CA TYR A 757 28.75 -16.99 -25.82
C TYR A 757 28.66 -15.51 -26.20
N SER A 758 29.49 -15.03 -27.14
CA SER A 758 29.46 -13.66 -27.63
C SER A 758 28.14 -13.30 -28.33
N GLU A 759 27.58 -14.21 -29.14
CA GLU A 759 26.25 -14.01 -29.74
C GLU A 759 25.16 -13.93 -28.66
N ILE A 760 25.09 -14.91 -27.75
CA ILE A 760 24.12 -14.93 -26.63
C ILE A 760 24.24 -13.66 -25.77
N HIS A 761 25.45 -13.24 -25.42
CA HIS A 761 25.70 -12.01 -24.66
C HIS A 761 25.22 -10.76 -25.41
N THR A 762 25.37 -10.72 -26.74
CA THR A 762 24.91 -9.61 -27.59
C THR A 762 23.39 -9.55 -27.70
N ILE A 763 22.74 -10.72 -27.71
CA ILE A 763 21.27 -10.86 -27.66
C ILE A 763 20.73 -10.38 -26.31
N LEU A 764 21.32 -10.87 -25.21
CA LEU A 764 20.86 -10.53 -23.86
C LEU A 764 21.04 -9.07 -23.50
N LYS A 765 22.09 -8.40 -24.02
CA LYS A 765 22.25 -6.94 -23.89
C LYS A 765 21.20 -6.10 -24.62
N GLN A 766 20.35 -6.71 -25.44
CA GLN A 766 19.20 -6.06 -26.08
C GLN A 766 17.87 -6.51 -25.45
N ALA A 767 17.89 -7.54 -24.60
CA ALA A 767 16.70 -8.08 -23.96
C ALA A 767 16.10 -7.12 -22.92
N LYS A 768 14.77 -6.99 -22.91
CA LYS A 768 14.02 -6.35 -21.82
C LYS A 768 13.51 -7.36 -20.80
N VAL A 769 13.36 -8.61 -21.21
CA VAL A 769 12.86 -9.73 -20.39
C VAL A 769 13.62 -10.99 -20.76
N VAL A 770 14.12 -11.72 -19.76
CA VAL A 770 14.86 -12.98 -19.94
C VAL A 770 14.21 -14.10 -19.13
N LEU A 771 13.71 -15.14 -19.81
CA LEU A 771 13.27 -16.38 -19.18
C LEU A 771 14.38 -17.44 -19.30
N TRP A 772 15.08 -17.74 -18.20
CA TRP A 772 16.12 -18.77 -18.17
C TRP A 772 15.63 -20.05 -17.49
N ASN A 773 15.80 -21.21 -18.15
CA ASN A 773 15.48 -22.52 -17.59
C ASN A 773 16.54 -23.58 -17.95
N GLY A 774 17.49 -23.80 -17.04
CA GLY A 774 18.50 -24.87 -17.10
C GLY A 774 19.88 -24.44 -17.62
N PRO A 775 20.97 -25.09 -17.16
CA PRO A 775 22.35 -24.64 -17.38
C PRO A 775 22.79 -24.76 -18.86
N LEU A 776 23.81 -23.99 -19.21
CA LEU A 776 24.39 -23.96 -20.57
C LEU A 776 25.37 -25.12 -20.82
N GLY A 777 25.94 -25.65 -19.74
CA GLY A 777 26.89 -26.76 -19.75
C GLY A 777 26.83 -27.61 -18.49
N LEU A 778 27.80 -28.50 -18.32
CA LEU A 778 27.99 -29.34 -17.12
C LEU A 778 28.61 -28.52 -15.98
N TYR A 779 27.82 -27.62 -15.39
CA TYR A 779 28.25 -26.74 -14.29
C TYR A 779 28.61 -27.49 -13.00
N GLU A 780 28.34 -28.80 -12.89
CA GLU A 780 28.85 -29.68 -11.83
C GLU A 780 30.34 -30.05 -11.98
N ASP A 781 30.98 -29.73 -13.10
CA ASP A 781 32.42 -29.93 -13.36
C ASP A 781 33.09 -28.57 -13.61
N ASP A 782 34.08 -28.19 -12.78
CA ASP A 782 34.73 -26.88 -12.82
C ASP A 782 35.22 -26.47 -14.23
N ARG A 783 35.60 -27.44 -15.07
CA ARG A 783 36.05 -27.24 -16.46
C ARG A 783 34.97 -26.70 -17.39
N PHE A 784 33.71 -26.85 -17.02
CA PHE A 784 32.51 -26.62 -17.83
C PHE A 784 31.47 -25.74 -17.11
N THR A 785 31.92 -25.00 -16.09
CA THR A 785 31.13 -24.00 -15.33
C THR A 785 30.99 -22.66 -16.05
N VAL A 786 31.98 -22.29 -16.87
CA VAL A 786 32.30 -20.90 -17.17
C VAL A 786 31.14 -20.15 -17.83
N THR A 787 30.52 -20.69 -18.87
CA THR A 787 29.48 -19.93 -19.59
C THR A 787 28.17 -19.84 -18.79
N THR A 788 27.86 -20.88 -17.99
CA THR A 788 26.68 -20.90 -17.12
C THR A 788 26.76 -19.80 -16.06
N TYR A 789 27.92 -19.60 -15.42
CA TYR A 789 28.11 -18.48 -14.46
C TYR A 789 28.25 -17.12 -15.15
N ALA A 790 28.85 -17.05 -16.33
CA ALA A 790 28.99 -15.79 -17.07
C ALA A 790 27.64 -15.23 -17.51
N ILE A 791 26.74 -16.09 -18.02
CA ILE A 791 25.36 -15.70 -18.36
C ILE A 791 24.52 -15.44 -17.11
N ALA A 792 24.73 -16.16 -15.99
CA ALA A 792 24.08 -15.82 -14.73
C ALA A 792 24.41 -14.39 -14.26
N ARG A 793 25.68 -13.96 -14.35
CA ARG A 793 26.11 -12.59 -14.02
C ARG A 793 25.50 -11.57 -14.97
N LEU A 794 25.52 -11.84 -16.27
CA LEU A 794 24.94 -10.95 -17.30
C LEU A 794 23.43 -10.72 -17.16
N ILE A 795 22.72 -11.57 -16.40
CA ILE A 795 21.28 -11.42 -16.10
C ILE A 795 21.07 -10.65 -14.78
N ILE A 796 22.12 -10.45 -13.98
CA ILE A 796 22.12 -9.73 -12.70
C ILE A 796 22.66 -8.28 -12.85
N ASP A 797 23.63 -8.08 -13.75
CA ASP A 797 24.32 -6.81 -14.04
C ASP A 797 23.53 -5.86 -14.99
#